data_AF-A0A7W1NCT2-F1
#
_entry.id   AF-A0A7W1NCT2-F1
#
_cell.length_a   1.000
_cell.length_b   1.000
_cell.length_c   1.000
_cell.angle_alpha   90.00
_cell.angle_beta   90.00
_cell.angle_gamma   90.00
#
_symmetry.space_group_name_H-M   'P 1'
#
loop_
_entity.id
_entity.type
_entity.pdbx_description
1 polymer ?
#
loop_
_entity_poly.entity_id
_entity_poly.type
_entity_poly.pdbx_seq_one_letter_code
_entity_poly.pdbx_strand_id
1 'polypeptide(L)'
;ILVALAAIVGALAMLERERRAAVVYAAEIDRTLAEVRGEQARREAAEAERRRVDDERQRLEREKRREWQLVYSDDFTQPDVEQRWELTVPSGTATLVDGRLRLSGGMPQIALLRERFSGDLKIEFTCTQRGTVLSDVSCFMAASSRPWPNAPDGYLFQFGGCGNTLSRLLRDVEPVCSRMGATIVEDRTYNAVAERVGGRLTYLVDGRQIFEHHDERPLDHDGRDRVGIYGYAAETWIDDVAVWRLGESRTVDVLDVVERHLERGRVVAGEDLIDEALSSTDPARVARAQVARRRAEDLRRLQGQLDATAAAVHAQWPSARVELVDGQIAVDISACMVTDLSPLAGLHCNRLACVGNAITDLTPLTGMTLERLDCAANAIVSLAPLRGMPLRRLTISGNGIVDLTPLAGMPLEELRATSNRIVDLTPLVGMPLWSLYISMNPIASLAPLAGLDLQMLSINSVGIAELDDLRGLRLTRLACAGNGLTSLAPLAEMDLIDLDCSGNGIADLSPLVRLPLTTLAINHNRITDLSPLAGMALGELACERNQIADIAPLAGHPLRQLSCSGNRITDLSPLAGAPLRSLALADNQVTDLAPLAGMELAELDCDRNRIVDLSPLSGMPLTSLTCSDNAIVHLGPLSDSPRLERLWCDGNRIADLMPLSGLPLSHLVCVGNLLTCVAPLDGEPPPLFLFDDQAISEDQRQRTRQNWRSRHGAEHGACTVARDDLRAAAVWHRDRWYARLPGMWTHHQAETAWRNLGGRAPRPRDGAEVQVLIGLVNGGLWVSPPSGAGERATGDEAPVTHFLYPVRDTWGSAPHTTYTIAMQAPCIVCWEE
;
A
#
# COMPACT_ATOMS: atom_id res chain seq x y z
N ILE A 1 124.55 17.10 62.07
CA ILE A 1 123.93 15.82 61.61
C ILE A 1 122.63 15.52 62.37
N LEU A 2 122.64 15.12 63.65
CA LEU A 2 121.42 14.72 64.38
C LEU A 2 120.24 15.71 64.31
N VAL A 3 120.48 17.01 64.47
CA VAL A 3 119.42 18.06 64.36
C VAL A 3 118.79 18.10 62.96
N ALA A 4 119.58 17.87 61.90
CA ALA A 4 119.06 17.81 60.53
C ALA A 4 118.24 16.54 60.28
N LEU A 5 118.64 15.40 60.87
CA LEU A 5 117.84 14.17 60.85
C LEU A 5 116.49 14.37 61.55
N ALA A 6 116.47 15.03 62.72
CA ALA A 6 115.22 15.35 63.41
C ALA A 6 114.30 16.26 62.58
N ALA A 7 114.85 17.29 61.91
CA ALA A 7 114.10 18.15 61.00
C ALA A 7 113.54 17.38 59.78
N ILE A 8 114.33 16.49 59.17
CA ILE A 8 113.90 15.64 58.05
C ILE A 8 112.80 14.67 58.48
N VAL A 9 112.91 14.04 59.65
CA VAL A 9 111.85 13.16 60.21
C VAL A 9 110.58 13.96 60.50
N GLY A 10 110.69 15.19 61.01
CA GLY A 10 109.55 16.08 61.20
C GLY A 10 108.85 16.46 59.89
N ALA A 11 109.62 16.82 58.87
CA ALA A 11 109.10 17.15 57.54
C ALA A 11 108.45 15.93 56.85
N LEU A 12 109.06 14.74 56.94
CA LEU A 12 108.48 13.50 56.45
C LEU A 12 107.18 13.15 57.20
N ALA A 13 107.12 13.32 58.51
CA ALA A 13 105.90 13.10 59.29
C ALA A 13 104.79 14.11 58.97
N MET A 14 105.12 15.32 58.52
CA MET A 14 104.16 16.30 58.01
C MET A 14 103.65 15.90 56.62
N LEU A 15 104.54 15.58 55.68
CA LEU A 15 104.19 15.07 54.34
C LEU A 15 103.34 13.79 54.41
N GLU A 16 103.63 12.90 55.36
CA GLU A 16 102.86 11.68 55.61
C GLU A 16 101.43 11.99 56.11
N ARG A 17 101.22 13.07 56.88
CA ARG A 17 99.89 13.54 57.28
C ARG A 17 99.15 14.21 56.13
N GLU A 18 99.81 15.10 55.38
CA GLU A 18 99.21 15.78 54.22
C GLU A 18 98.82 14.77 53.13
N ARG A 19 99.67 13.77 52.87
CA ARG A 19 99.36 12.65 51.97
C ARG A 19 98.13 11.86 52.42
N ARG A 20 97.99 11.58 53.73
CA ARG A 20 96.81 10.88 54.28
C ARG A 20 95.55 11.74 54.18
N ALA A 21 95.65 13.04 54.46
CA ALA A 21 94.54 13.99 54.27
C ALA A 21 94.12 14.08 52.79
N ALA A 22 95.08 14.15 51.86
CA ALA A 22 94.81 14.17 50.43
C ALA A 22 94.12 12.90 49.93
N VAL A 23 94.47 11.71 50.46
CA VAL A 23 93.78 10.45 50.14
C VAL A 23 92.32 10.45 50.65
N VAL A 24 92.05 11.01 51.83
CA VAL A 24 90.68 11.15 52.35
C VAL A 24 89.87 12.14 51.50
N TYR A 25 90.44 13.30 51.17
CA TYR A 25 89.78 14.27 50.28
C TYR A 25 89.53 13.71 48.88
N ALA A 26 90.46 12.93 48.32
CA ALA A 26 90.25 12.27 47.02
C ALA A 26 89.07 11.29 47.08
N ALA A 27 88.97 10.48 48.15
CA ALA A 27 87.86 9.54 48.33
C ALA A 27 86.49 10.25 48.49
N GLU A 28 86.43 11.36 49.23
CA GLU A 28 85.19 12.13 49.39
C GLU A 28 84.81 12.86 48.08
N ILE A 29 85.79 13.31 47.29
CA ILE A 29 85.58 13.89 45.96
C ILE A 29 85.08 12.83 44.97
N ASP A 30 85.70 11.65 44.91
CA ASP A 30 85.27 10.54 44.04
C ASP A 30 83.86 10.06 44.42
N ARG A 31 83.54 9.98 45.72
CA ARG A 31 82.19 9.71 46.20
C ARG A 31 81.20 10.79 45.75
N THR A 32 81.53 12.08 45.95
CA THR A 32 80.68 13.20 45.54
C THR A 32 80.46 13.20 44.01
N LEU A 33 81.50 12.91 43.23
CA LEU A 33 81.43 12.77 41.78
C LEU A 33 80.58 11.56 41.36
N ALA A 34 80.62 10.45 42.10
CA ALA A 34 79.75 9.29 41.87
C ALA A 34 78.27 9.60 42.20
N GLU A 35 78.00 10.33 43.29
CA GLU A 35 76.65 10.80 43.65
C GLU A 35 76.11 11.76 42.58
N VAL A 36 76.89 12.76 42.16
CA VAL A 36 76.51 13.72 41.09
C VAL A 36 76.34 13.02 39.73
N ARG A 37 77.22 12.11 39.33
CA ARG A 37 77.05 11.31 38.09
C ARG A 37 75.81 10.43 38.15
N GLY A 38 75.52 9.83 39.31
CA GLY A 38 74.31 9.04 39.53
C GLY A 38 73.05 9.88 39.47
N GLU A 39 73.07 11.11 39.97
CA GLU A 39 71.94 12.03 39.88
C GLU A 39 71.76 12.59 38.46
N GLN A 40 72.85 12.93 37.76
CA GLN A 40 72.80 13.34 36.36
C GLN A 40 72.26 12.20 35.47
N ALA A 41 72.73 10.97 35.63
CA ALA A 41 72.20 9.81 34.90
C ALA A 41 70.71 9.57 35.18
N ARG A 42 70.22 9.82 36.41
CA ARG A 42 68.78 9.78 36.71
C ARG A 42 68.00 10.90 36.02
N ARG A 43 68.57 12.11 35.89
CA ARG A 43 67.94 13.23 35.15
C ARG A 43 67.89 12.93 33.65
N GLU A 44 68.99 12.45 33.08
CA GLU A 44 69.07 12.06 31.67
C GLU A 44 68.10 10.90 31.35
N ALA A 45 67.98 9.90 32.23
CA ALA A 45 66.97 8.83 32.11
C ALA A 45 65.54 9.36 32.26
N ALA A 46 65.27 10.28 33.19
CA ALA A 46 63.95 10.89 33.36
C ALA A 46 63.56 11.83 32.21
N GLU A 47 64.52 12.50 31.56
CA GLU A 47 64.31 13.26 30.34
C GLU A 47 64.11 12.35 29.12
N ALA A 48 64.85 11.25 29.02
CA ALA A 48 64.64 10.25 27.96
C ALA A 48 63.24 9.61 28.05
N GLU A 49 62.79 9.24 29.25
CA GLU A 49 61.46 8.68 29.44
C GLU A 49 60.36 9.74 29.24
N ARG A 50 60.58 11.01 29.64
CA ARG A 50 59.66 12.12 29.28
C ARG A 50 59.54 12.30 27.77
N ARG A 51 60.66 12.33 27.03
CA ARG A 51 60.64 12.42 25.57
C ARG A 51 59.94 11.23 24.95
N ARG A 52 60.18 10.02 25.46
CA ARG A 52 59.47 8.81 25.01
C ARG A 52 57.98 8.90 25.26
N VAL A 53 57.54 9.38 26.42
CA VAL A 53 56.13 9.61 26.73
C VAL A 53 55.52 10.71 25.87
N ASP A 54 56.26 11.79 25.57
CA ASP A 54 55.80 12.86 24.68
C ASP A 54 55.78 12.42 23.19
N ASP A 55 56.68 11.55 22.76
CA ASP A 55 56.70 10.93 21.41
C ASP A 55 55.58 9.89 21.26
N GLU A 56 55.38 9.03 22.26
CA GLU A 56 54.27 8.06 22.32
C GLU A 56 52.92 8.80 22.42
N ARG A 57 52.87 9.93 23.15
CA ARG A 57 51.71 10.82 23.18
C ARG A 57 51.49 11.53 21.85
N GLN A 58 52.52 12.06 21.20
CA GLN A 58 52.39 12.64 19.85
C GLN A 58 51.99 11.59 18.82
N ARG A 59 52.43 10.34 18.98
CA ARG A 59 51.98 9.21 18.17
C ARG A 59 50.50 8.93 18.42
N LEU A 60 50.07 8.83 19.68
CA LEU A 60 48.66 8.65 20.05
C LEU A 60 47.78 9.85 19.61
N GLU A 61 48.31 11.07 19.61
CA GLU A 61 47.63 12.27 19.07
C GLU A 61 47.62 12.29 17.53
N ARG A 62 48.54 11.59 16.84
CA ARG A 62 48.49 11.35 15.38
C ARG A 62 47.56 10.20 15.02
N GLU A 63 47.47 9.16 15.86
CA GLU A 63 46.55 8.03 15.70
C GLU A 63 45.10 8.49 15.98
N LYS A 64 44.86 9.28 17.04
CA LYS A 64 43.57 9.96 17.30
C LYS A 64 43.15 11.00 16.25
N ARG A 65 44.06 11.46 15.39
CA ARG A 65 43.73 12.31 14.24
C ARG A 65 43.21 11.52 13.03
N ARG A 66 43.04 10.20 13.14
CA ARG A 66 42.55 9.31 12.07
C ARG A 66 41.22 8.64 12.45
N GLU A 67 40.28 9.42 12.96
CA GLU A 67 38.90 8.99 13.15
C GLU A 67 38.07 9.24 11.87
N TRP A 68 37.16 8.32 11.56
CA TRP A 68 36.18 8.48 10.48
C TRP A 68 35.15 9.54 10.88
N GLN A 69 35.01 10.62 10.11
CA GLN A 69 34.03 11.68 10.37
C GLN A 69 32.95 11.69 9.30
N LEU A 70 31.68 11.73 9.71
CA LEU A 70 30.55 11.75 8.79
C LEU A 70 30.53 13.07 8.04
N VAL A 71 30.70 13.03 6.71
CA VAL A 71 30.67 14.21 5.84
C VAL A 71 29.35 14.36 5.10
N TYR A 72 28.61 13.27 4.89
CA TYR A 72 27.29 13.27 4.26
C TYR A 72 26.43 12.12 4.79
N SER A 73 25.12 12.34 4.92
CA SER A 73 24.15 11.25 5.09
C SER A 73 22.81 11.60 4.46
N ASP A 74 22.16 10.62 3.84
CA ASP A 74 20.79 10.70 3.33
C ASP A 74 20.01 9.49 3.81
N ASP A 75 18.82 9.73 4.34
CA ASP A 75 17.88 8.68 4.73
C ASP A 75 16.56 8.78 3.98
N PHE A 76 16.55 9.49 2.85
CA PHE A 76 15.48 9.47 1.84
C PHE A 76 14.09 9.88 2.35
N THR A 77 14.02 10.44 3.57
CA THR A 77 12.82 11.03 4.16
C THR A 77 12.40 12.34 3.49
N GLN A 78 13.36 13.11 2.95
CA GLN A 78 13.10 14.41 2.31
C GLN A 78 12.88 14.28 0.80
N PRO A 79 11.80 14.87 0.22
CA PRO A 79 11.31 14.57 -1.13
C PRO A 79 12.19 15.08 -2.28
N ASP A 80 13.11 15.99 -2.00
CA ASP A 80 14.00 16.67 -2.95
C ASP A 80 15.23 15.83 -3.38
N VAL A 81 15.12 14.49 -3.39
CA VAL A 81 16.23 13.56 -3.68
C VAL A 81 16.96 13.90 -4.98
N GLU A 82 16.25 14.33 -6.04
CA GLU A 82 16.86 14.74 -7.31
C GLU A 82 17.81 15.95 -7.21
N GLN A 83 17.72 16.75 -6.14
CA GLN A 83 18.62 17.87 -5.86
C GLN A 83 19.93 17.40 -5.19
N ARG A 84 19.93 16.22 -4.55
CA ARG A 84 21.09 15.62 -3.86
C ARG A 84 21.75 14.50 -4.67
N TRP A 85 20.94 13.77 -5.45
CA TRP A 85 21.34 12.63 -6.26
C TRP A 85 21.09 12.85 -7.76
N GLU A 86 22.00 12.32 -8.55
CA GLU A 86 21.94 12.17 -10.00
C GLU A 86 21.52 10.71 -10.27
N LEU A 87 20.24 10.52 -10.60
CA LEU A 87 19.62 9.20 -10.73
C LEU A 87 19.60 8.78 -12.20
N THR A 88 20.28 7.68 -12.54
CA THR A 88 20.35 7.13 -13.90
C THR A 88 19.80 5.71 -13.91
N VAL A 89 18.57 5.54 -14.39
CA VAL A 89 17.84 4.27 -14.43
C VAL A 89 17.21 4.08 -15.83
N PRO A 90 17.99 3.63 -16.85
CA PRO A 90 17.54 3.61 -18.23
C PRO A 90 16.40 2.61 -18.44
N SER A 91 15.24 3.09 -18.90
CA SER A 91 13.96 2.34 -18.97
C SER A 91 13.48 1.73 -17.64
N GLY A 92 13.80 2.36 -16.52
CA GLY A 92 13.18 2.10 -15.21
C GLY A 92 12.77 3.39 -14.51
N THR A 93 12.58 3.32 -13.20
CA THR A 93 12.19 4.44 -12.34
C THR A 93 13.06 4.48 -11.08
N ALA A 94 13.26 5.70 -10.57
CA ALA A 94 13.75 5.95 -9.22
C ALA A 94 12.66 6.72 -8.48
N THR A 95 12.23 6.23 -7.32
CA THR A 95 11.07 6.78 -6.59
C THR A 95 11.32 6.74 -5.09
N LEU A 96 10.73 7.69 -4.37
CA LEU A 96 10.59 7.58 -2.91
C LEU A 96 9.33 6.79 -2.56
N VAL A 97 9.49 5.77 -1.73
CA VAL A 97 8.37 5.01 -1.15
C VAL A 97 8.70 4.74 0.32
N ASP A 98 7.77 5.08 1.21
CA ASP A 98 7.92 4.95 2.68
C ASP A 98 9.21 5.55 3.25
N GLY A 99 9.66 6.69 2.70
CA GLY A 99 10.89 7.37 3.10
C GLY A 99 12.17 6.68 2.63
N ARG A 100 12.12 5.85 1.58
CA ARG A 100 13.27 5.08 1.07
C ARG A 100 13.42 5.25 -0.45
N LEU A 101 14.66 5.24 -0.95
CA LEU A 101 14.91 5.33 -2.38
C LEU A 101 14.80 3.95 -3.04
N ARG A 102 13.72 3.75 -3.79
CA ARG A 102 13.47 2.57 -4.61
C ARG A 102 13.95 2.81 -6.03
N LEU A 103 14.97 2.05 -6.43
CA LEU A 103 15.40 1.89 -7.84
C LEU A 103 14.74 0.63 -8.39
N SER A 104 14.00 0.73 -9.50
CA SER A 104 13.28 -0.40 -10.09
C SER A 104 13.18 -0.32 -11.61
N GLY A 105 13.42 -1.45 -12.29
CA GLY A 105 13.50 -1.52 -13.75
C GLY A 105 14.78 -0.91 -14.31
N GLY A 106 15.06 -1.20 -15.58
CA GLY A 106 16.29 -0.75 -16.24
C GLY A 106 17.57 -1.45 -15.77
N MET A 107 18.61 -1.39 -16.60
CA MET A 107 19.95 -1.91 -16.30
C MET A 107 21.00 -1.04 -17.01
N PRO A 108 22.08 -0.57 -16.35
CA PRO A 108 22.30 -0.56 -14.90
C PRO A 108 21.39 0.45 -14.17
N GLN A 109 21.28 0.34 -12.84
CA GLN A 109 20.50 1.26 -12.00
C GLN A 109 21.47 2.02 -11.09
N ILE A 110 21.57 3.35 -11.21
CA ILE A 110 22.68 4.10 -10.60
C ILE A 110 22.14 5.32 -9.86
N ALA A 111 22.43 5.39 -8.57
CA ALA A 111 22.20 6.57 -7.74
C ALA A 111 23.54 7.20 -7.38
N LEU A 112 23.83 8.38 -7.95
CA LEU A 112 25.12 9.03 -7.85
C LEU A 112 25.03 10.34 -7.06
N LEU A 113 25.85 10.53 -6.02
CA LEU A 113 25.83 11.78 -5.24
C LEU A 113 26.28 12.97 -6.09
N ARG A 114 25.55 14.08 -6.00
CA ARG A 114 25.92 15.37 -6.63
C ARG A 114 27.03 16.08 -5.86
N GLU A 115 27.08 15.88 -4.54
CA GLU A 115 28.23 16.29 -3.72
C GLU A 115 29.47 15.43 -4.04
N ARG A 116 30.65 16.00 -3.82
CA ARG A 116 31.94 15.49 -4.30
C ARG A 116 32.85 15.15 -3.12
N PHE A 117 33.37 13.93 -3.10
CA PHE A 117 34.18 13.39 -2.02
C PHE A 117 35.50 12.84 -2.55
N SER A 118 36.59 13.33 -2.00
CA SER A 118 37.96 12.90 -2.31
C SER A 118 38.71 12.46 -1.04
N GLY A 119 39.86 11.80 -1.23
CA GLY A 119 40.73 11.31 -0.16
C GLY A 119 40.38 9.92 0.36
N ASP A 120 40.70 9.68 1.64
CA ASP A 120 40.35 8.47 2.38
C ASP A 120 38.85 8.53 2.76
N LEU A 121 38.07 7.57 2.29
CA LEU A 121 36.61 7.56 2.37
C LEU A 121 36.06 6.21 2.84
N LYS A 122 34.95 6.24 3.57
CA LYS A 122 34.13 5.08 3.89
C LYS A 122 32.68 5.36 3.48
N ILE A 123 32.03 4.43 2.78
CA ILE A 123 30.60 4.48 2.51
C ILE A 123 29.96 3.36 3.33
N GLU A 124 28.91 3.70 4.07
CA GLU A 124 28.02 2.76 4.75
C GLU A 124 26.63 2.94 4.14
N PHE A 125 25.94 1.85 3.82
CA PHE A 125 24.56 1.92 3.34
C PHE A 125 23.74 0.69 3.70
N THR A 126 22.46 0.92 3.93
CA THR A 126 21.46 -0.11 4.19
C THR A 126 20.61 -0.29 2.94
N CYS A 127 20.44 -1.52 2.46
CA CYS A 127 19.56 -1.79 1.31
C CYS A 127 18.93 -3.18 1.32
N THR A 128 17.80 -3.31 0.64
CA THR A 128 17.01 -4.54 0.46
C THR A 128 16.79 -4.80 -1.04
N GLN A 129 16.88 -6.04 -1.50
CA GLN A 129 16.62 -6.40 -2.91
C GLN A 129 15.38 -7.28 -3.10
N ARG A 130 14.71 -7.08 -4.23
CA ARG A 130 13.55 -7.84 -4.72
C ARG A 130 13.66 -8.16 -6.23
N GLY A 131 12.97 -9.20 -6.67
CA GLY A 131 12.83 -9.58 -8.07
C GLY A 131 13.58 -10.87 -8.44
N THR A 132 13.17 -11.44 -9.57
CA THR A 132 13.58 -12.79 -10.06
C THR A 132 15.07 -12.94 -10.37
N VAL A 133 15.82 -11.84 -10.45
CA VAL A 133 17.29 -11.83 -10.61
C VAL A 133 17.90 -10.88 -9.59
N LEU A 134 18.14 -11.39 -8.38
CA LEU A 134 18.96 -10.72 -7.37
C LEU A 134 20.35 -10.44 -7.94
N SER A 135 20.92 -9.29 -7.59
CA SER A 135 22.16 -8.80 -8.21
C SER A 135 23.02 -8.07 -7.20
N ASP A 136 23.09 -6.75 -7.26
CA ASP A 136 24.31 -6.06 -6.87
C ASP A 136 24.07 -5.21 -5.61
N VAL A 137 24.34 -5.75 -4.42
CA VAL A 137 24.57 -4.93 -3.21
C VAL A 137 25.94 -4.31 -3.40
N SER A 138 25.97 -3.12 -3.99
CA SER A 138 27.20 -2.51 -4.52
C SER A 138 27.21 -0.99 -4.41
N CYS A 139 28.41 -0.45 -4.23
CA CYS A 139 28.68 0.98 -4.24
C CYS A 139 29.98 1.28 -4.98
N PHE A 140 30.23 2.54 -5.30
CA PHE A 140 31.47 2.96 -5.93
C PHE A 140 32.06 4.24 -5.33
N MET A 141 33.39 4.33 -5.42
CA MET A 141 34.22 5.44 -4.95
C MET A 141 35.16 5.92 -6.05
N ALA A 142 35.66 7.14 -5.91
CA ALA A 142 36.66 7.73 -6.81
C ALA A 142 36.23 7.65 -8.29
N ALA A 143 34.94 7.91 -8.53
CA ALA A 143 34.37 7.84 -9.87
C ALA A 143 34.44 9.19 -10.60
N SER A 144 34.55 9.16 -11.93
CA SER A 144 34.65 10.39 -12.73
C SER A 144 33.28 11.01 -13.07
N SER A 145 33.30 12.28 -13.47
CA SER A 145 32.09 13.05 -13.84
C SER A 145 31.69 12.91 -15.32
N ARG A 146 32.09 11.83 -15.99
CA ARG A 146 31.67 11.54 -17.39
C ARG A 146 30.23 10.99 -17.42
N PRO A 147 29.49 11.06 -18.54
CA PRO A 147 28.21 10.35 -18.67
C PRO A 147 28.40 8.82 -18.66
N TRP A 148 27.45 8.09 -18.09
CA TRP A 148 27.54 6.62 -17.86
C TRP A 148 26.62 5.83 -18.80
N PRO A 149 27.07 5.40 -20.00
CA PRO A 149 26.25 4.56 -20.87
C PRO A 149 26.35 3.05 -20.59
N ASN A 150 27.42 2.55 -19.96
CA ASN A 150 27.67 1.09 -19.88
C ASN A 150 28.37 0.56 -18.61
N ALA A 151 29.18 1.34 -17.89
CA ALA A 151 29.92 0.88 -16.70
C ALA A 151 30.42 2.05 -15.82
N PRO A 152 30.67 1.82 -14.51
CA PRO A 152 31.44 2.73 -13.67
C PRO A 152 32.89 2.89 -14.14
N ASP A 153 33.37 4.13 -14.03
CA ASP A 153 34.77 4.54 -14.14
C ASP A 153 35.16 5.05 -12.75
N GLY A 154 35.86 4.23 -11.94
CA GLY A 154 36.07 4.34 -10.49
C GLY A 154 36.31 2.98 -9.82
N TYR A 155 36.38 2.90 -8.49
CA TYR A 155 36.34 1.61 -7.79
C TYR A 155 34.89 1.16 -7.61
N LEU A 156 34.51 -0.01 -8.14
CA LEU A 156 33.20 -0.61 -7.91
C LEU A 156 33.34 -1.81 -6.95
N PHE A 157 32.73 -1.69 -5.77
CA PHE A 157 32.66 -2.73 -4.76
C PHE A 157 31.36 -3.53 -4.95
N GLN A 158 31.46 -4.83 -5.24
CA GLN A 158 30.30 -5.69 -5.51
C GLN A 158 30.17 -6.88 -4.57
N PHE A 159 28.96 -7.09 -4.05
CA PHE A 159 28.47 -8.33 -3.46
C PHE A 159 27.20 -8.76 -4.21
N GLY A 160 27.13 -10.04 -4.62
CA GLY A 160 26.02 -10.58 -5.43
C GLY A 160 26.14 -10.37 -6.95
N GLY A 161 27.27 -9.84 -7.42
CA GLY A 161 27.59 -9.71 -8.84
C GLY A 161 27.41 -11.00 -9.65
N CYS A 162 27.13 -10.83 -10.94
CA CYS A 162 26.92 -11.91 -11.91
C CYS A 162 25.79 -12.88 -11.52
N GLY A 163 24.60 -12.34 -11.29
CA GLY A 163 23.40 -13.14 -10.99
C GLY A 163 23.48 -13.84 -9.64
N ASN A 164 23.92 -13.12 -8.61
CA ASN A 164 24.03 -13.60 -7.24
C ASN A 164 25.02 -14.75 -7.02
N THR A 165 26.19 -14.69 -7.68
CA THR A 165 27.21 -15.76 -7.60
C THR A 165 28.60 -15.29 -7.13
N LEU A 166 28.97 -14.05 -7.47
CA LEU A 166 30.32 -13.49 -7.27
C LEU A 166 30.28 -12.26 -6.36
N SER A 167 31.36 -12.05 -5.63
CA SER A 167 31.74 -10.75 -5.06
C SER A 167 33.00 -10.25 -5.78
N ARG A 168 33.04 -8.98 -6.16
CA ARG A 168 34.11 -8.43 -7.01
C ARG A 168 34.54 -7.05 -6.53
N LEU A 169 35.80 -6.71 -6.76
CA LEU A 169 36.29 -5.34 -6.80
C LEU A 169 36.71 -5.07 -8.23
N LEU A 170 36.10 -4.08 -8.88
CA LEU A 170 36.56 -3.58 -10.18
C LEU A 170 37.30 -2.26 -9.97
N ARG A 171 38.38 -2.08 -10.73
CA ARG A 171 39.10 -0.82 -10.91
C ARG A 171 38.81 -0.34 -12.32
N ASP A 172 38.01 0.71 -12.41
CA ASP A 172 37.28 1.09 -13.62
C ASP A 172 36.47 -0.13 -14.12
N VAL A 173 36.81 -0.68 -15.29
CA VAL A 173 36.15 -1.89 -15.84
C VAL A 173 36.87 -3.20 -15.54
N GLU A 174 38.07 -3.17 -14.94
CA GLU A 174 38.91 -4.36 -14.76
C GLU A 174 38.73 -5.00 -13.37
N PRO A 175 38.38 -6.31 -13.26
CA PRO A 175 38.20 -6.98 -11.98
C PRO A 175 39.54 -7.28 -11.30
N VAL A 176 39.92 -6.45 -10.31
CA VAL A 176 41.15 -6.59 -9.50
C VAL A 176 40.99 -7.53 -8.29
N CYS A 177 39.75 -7.82 -7.88
CA CYS A 177 39.45 -8.92 -6.96
C CYS A 177 38.17 -9.64 -7.40
N SER A 178 38.08 -10.95 -7.17
CA SER A 178 36.86 -11.75 -7.39
C SER A 178 36.85 -12.97 -6.47
N ARG A 179 35.69 -13.27 -5.89
CA ARG A 179 35.44 -14.41 -4.99
C ARG A 179 34.06 -15.01 -5.27
N MET A 180 33.98 -16.33 -5.37
CA MET A 180 32.69 -17.05 -5.45
C MET A 180 32.04 -17.16 -4.07
N GLY A 181 30.70 -17.28 -4.05
CA GLY A 181 29.93 -17.53 -2.83
C GLY A 181 29.25 -16.28 -2.26
N ALA A 182 28.81 -15.36 -3.12
CA ALA A 182 27.75 -14.44 -2.75
C ALA A 182 26.41 -15.20 -2.70
N THR A 183 25.51 -14.81 -1.80
CA THR A 183 24.13 -15.30 -1.74
C THR A 183 23.26 -14.25 -1.03
N ILE A 184 22.88 -13.22 -1.77
CA ILE A 184 21.80 -12.31 -1.41
C ILE A 184 20.49 -13.12 -1.34
N VAL A 185 19.64 -12.76 -0.38
CA VAL A 185 18.31 -13.32 -0.18
C VAL A 185 17.31 -12.20 -0.44
N GLU A 186 16.24 -12.49 -1.16
CA GLU A 186 15.14 -11.54 -1.39
C GLU A 186 14.51 -11.11 -0.06
N ASP A 187 14.07 -9.86 0.02
CA ASP A 187 13.49 -9.23 1.22
C ASP A 187 14.37 -9.20 2.49
N ARG A 188 15.62 -9.69 2.41
CA ARG A 188 16.63 -9.43 3.44
C ARG A 188 17.27 -8.07 3.20
N THR A 189 17.28 -7.25 4.24
CA THR A 189 18.08 -6.04 4.32
C THR A 189 19.53 -6.37 4.67
N TYR A 190 20.47 -5.66 4.04
CA TYR A 190 21.91 -5.81 4.17
C TYR A 190 22.55 -4.47 4.57
N ASN A 191 23.51 -4.51 5.49
CA ASN A 191 24.37 -3.37 5.82
C ASN A 191 25.72 -3.56 5.11
N ALA A 192 26.02 -2.70 4.14
CA ALA A 192 27.24 -2.77 3.35
C ALA A 192 28.19 -1.60 3.69
N VAL A 193 29.46 -1.93 3.94
CA VAL A 193 30.52 -0.98 4.30
C VAL A 193 31.70 -1.14 3.36
N ALA A 194 31.97 -0.12 2.54
CA ALA A 194 33.18 -0.01 1.75
C ALA A 194 34.15 1.00 2.38
N GLU A 195 35.42 0.64 2.50
CA GLU A 195 36.49 1.53 2.93
C GLU A 195 37.57 1.70 1.86
N ARG A 196 38.08 2.93 1.72
CA ARG A 196 39.35 3.26 1.08
C ARG A 196 40.22 4.03 2.07
N VAL A 197 41.42 3.51 2.35
CA VAL A 197 42.47 4.21 3.10
C VAL A 197 43.79 4.11 2.33
N GLY A 198 44.18 5.19 1.66
CA GLY A 198 45.25 5.22 0.67
C GLY A 198 44.94 4.30 -0.50
N GLY A 199 45.74 3.23 -0.63
CA GLY A 199 45.54 2.13 -1.57
C GLY A 199 44.81 0.91 -1.01
N ARG A 200 44.60 0.82 0.31
CA ARG A 200 43.85 -0.30 0.92
C ARG A 200 42.36 -0.10 0.66
N LEU A 201 41.74 -1.10 0.04
CA LEU A 201 40.34 -1.13 -0.38
C LEU A 201 39.67 -2.35 0.24
N THR A 202 38.65 -2.15 1.08
CA THR A 202 38.04 -3.21 1.90
C THR A 202 36.53 -3.17 1.74
N TYR A 203 35.88 -4.33 1.64
CA TYR A 203 34.41 -4.42 1.60
C TYR A 203 33.90 -5.40 2.65
N LEU A 204 32.91 -4.96 3.42
CA LEU A 204 32.21 -5.75 4.42
C LEU A 204 30.71 -5.71 4.13
N VAL A 205 30.03 -6.84 4.36
CA VAL A 205 28.56 -6.91 4.34
C VAL A 205 28.12 -7.63 5.61
N ASP A 206 27.18 -7.04 6.34
CA ASP A 206 26.73 -7.45 7.67
C ASP A 206 27.90 -7.67 8.66
N GLY A 207 28.87 -6.77 8.61
CA GLY A 207 30.12 -6.83 9.40
C GLY A 207 31.12 -7.89 8.97
N ARG A 208 30.78 -8.78 8.02
CA ARG A 208 31.69 -9.80 7.48
C ARG A 208 32.50 -9.22 6.32
N GLN A 209 33.83 -9.19 6.47
CA GLN A 209 34.74 -8.83 5.38
C GLN A 209 34.60 -9.81 4.20
N ILE A 210 34.19 -9.28 3.05
CA ILE A 210 34.01 -10.02 1.80
C ILE A 210 35.34 -10.11 1.05
N PHE A 211 36.07 -9.00 0.94
CA PHE A 211 37.43 -8.92 0.42
C PHE A 211 38.21 -7.73 0.99
N GLU A 212 39.53 -7.79 0.84
CA GLU A 212 40.42 -6.62 0.88
C GLU A 212 41.41 -6.73 -0.27
N HIS A 213 41.83 -5.60 -0.80
CA HIS A 213 42.79 -5.43 -1.87
C HIS A 213 43.69 -4.22 -1.56
N HIS A 214 44.89 -4.17 -2.15
CA HIS A 214 45.78 -3.02 -2.04
C HIS A 214 46.22 -2.57 -3.44
N ASP A 215 45.70 -1.43 -3.89
CA ASP A 215 46.12 -0.79 -5.14
C ASP A 215 47.43 0.00 -4.92
N GLU A 216 48.47 -0.34 -5.67
CA GLU A 216 49.75 0.39 -5.64
C GLU A 216 49.67 1.78 -6.29
N ARG A 217 48.62 2.07 -7.07
CA ARG A 217 48.39 3.34 -7.75
C ARG A 217 46.94 3.79 -7.55
N PRO A 218 46.62 4.32 -6.35
CA PRO A 218 45.25 4.63 -5.98
C PRO A 218 44.61 5.66 -6.92
N LEU A 219 43.31 5.55 -7.17
CA LEU A 219 42.55 6.52 -7.97
C LEU A 219 42.34 7.83 -7.18
N ASP A 220 43.32 8.73 -7.19
CA ASP A 220 43.30 10.03 -6.48
C ASP A 220 43.38 11.27 -7.39
N HIS A 221 43.44 11.09 -8.71
CA HIS A 221 43.65 12.14 -9.71
C HIS A 221 42.45 12.35 -10.67
N ASP A 222 42.48 13.41 -11.47
CA ASP A 222 41.57 13.71 -12.59
C ASP A 222 40.06 13.78 -12.28
N GLY A 223 39.68 14.46 -11.19
CA GLY A 223 38.25 14.71 -10.90
C GLY A 223 37.46 13.44 -10.55
N ARG A 224 38.17 12.44 -10.04
CA ARG A 224 37.64 11.18 -9.48
C ARG A 224 37.14 11.40 -8.06
N ASP A 225 36.05 12.15 -7.94
CA ASP A 225 35.46 12.63 -6.69
C ASP A 225 33.99 12.20 -6.51
N ARG A 226 33.44 11.39 -7.43
CA ARG A 226 32.05 10.95 -7.35
C ARG A 226 31.93 9.65 -6.55
N VAL A 227 30.82 9.54 -5.81
CA VAL A 227 30.43 8.44 -4.93
C VAL A 227 28.97 8.07 -5.21
N GLY A 228 28.62 6.79 -5.14
CA GLY A 228 27.22 6.38 -5.31
C GLY A 228 26.95 4.90 -5.09
N ILE A 229 25.67 4.54 -5.24
CA ILE A 229 25.13 3.18 -5.14
C ILE A 229 24.85 2.65 -6.54
N TYR A 230 25.11 1.35 -6.75
CA TYR A 230 24.97 0.67 -8.04
C TYR A 230 24.13 -0.59 -7.89
N GLY A 231 23.01 -0.66 -8.59
CA GLY A 231 22.25 -1.87 -8.86
C GLY A 231 22.35 -2.26 -10.33
N TYR A 232 21.90 -3.47 -10.67
CA TYR A 232 21.90 -3.94 -12.06
C TYR A 232 20.51 -4.36 -12.54
N ALA A 233 19.97 -5.48 -12.05
CA ALA A 233 18.71 -6.06 -12.52
C ALA A 233 17.62 -6.14 -11.45
N ALA A 234 18.01 -6.33 -10.18
CA ALA A 234 17.10 -6.39 -9.05
C ALA A 234 16.45 -5.03 -8.79
N GLU A 235 15.22 -5.04 -8.27
CA GLU A 235 14.67 -3.87 -7.61
C GLU A 235 15.42 -3.66 -6.29
N THR A 236 16.03 -2.48 -6.13
CA THR A 236 16.90 -2.18 -4.98
C THR A 236 16.29 -1.02 -4.19
N TRP A 237 15.92 -1.31 -2.95
CA TRP A 237 15.47 -0.33 -1.96
C TRP A 237 16.67 0.08 -1.13
N ILE A 238 16.95 1.37 -1.04
CA ILE A 238 18.03 1.94 -0.24
C ILE A 238 17.38 2.66 0.93
N ASP A 239 17.61 2.13 2.14
CA ASP A 239 16.99 2.59 3.37
C ASP A 239 17.76 3.80 3.95
N ASP A 240 19.10 3.78 3.95
CA ASP A 240 19.96 4.95 4.21
C ASP A 240 21.38 4.83 3.61
N VAL A 241 22.05 5.97 3.40
CA VAL A 241 23.46 6.07 2.96
C VAL A 241 24.22 7.09 3.82
N ALA A 242 25.42 6.74 4.25
CA ALA A 242 26.34 7.58 5.00
C ALA A 242 27.75 7.56 4.36
N VAL A 243 28.32 8.74 4.09
CA VAL A 243 29.70 8.91 3.60
C VAL A 243 30.55 9.56 4.69
N TRP A 244 31.68 8.94 4.97
CA TRP A 244 32.65 9.35 5.99
C TRP A 244 34.01 9.66 5.34
N ARG A 245 34.73 10.64 5.88
CA ARG A 245 36.10 11.01 5.48
C ARG A 245 37.04 10.87 6.67
N LEU A 246 38.28 10.43 6.43
CA LEU A 246 39.25 10.21 7.50
C LEU A 246 39.94 11.54 7.90
N GLY A 247 39.79 11.97 9.16
CA GLY A 247 40.64 13.00 9.78
C GLY A 247 40.38 14.48 9.44
N GLU A 248 39.29 14.83 8.75
CA GLU A 248 38.94 16.23 8.47
C GLU A 248 37.97 16.79 9.52
N SER A 249 38.50 17.57 10.48
CA SER A 249 37.78 17.95 11.71
C SER A 249 36.55 18.85 11.49
N ARG A 250 35.36 18.24 11.54
CA ARG A 250 34.12 18.93 11.91
C ARG A 250 33.57 18.26 13.17
N THR A 251 33.43 19.01 14.25
CA THR A 251 32.81 18.53 15.49
C THR A 251 31.32 18.34 15.28
N VAL A 252 30.94 17.18 14.74
CA VAL A 252 29.60 16.62 14.88
C VAL A 252 29.38 16.44 16.38
N ASP A 253 28.36 17.10 16.93
CA ASP A 253 28.02 16.92 18.33
C ASP A 253 27.46 15.50 18.51
N VAL A 254 27.73 14.88 19.66
CA VAL A 254 27.03 13.65 20.05
C VAL A 254 25.51 13.85 20.01
N LEU A 255 25.05 15.09 20.26
CA LEU A 255 23.65 15.50 20.11
C LEU A 255 23.13 15.41 18.68
N ASP A 256 23.95 15.61 17.66
CA ASP A 256 23.54 15.41 16.25
C ASP A 256 23.26 13.92 15.96
N VAL A 257 23.83 13.00 16.74
CA VAL A 257 23.59 11.55 16.64
C VAL A 257 22.37 11.17 17.48
N VAL A 258 22.23 11.74 18.69
CA VAL A 258 21.05 11.58 19.54
C VAL A 258 19.79 12.08 18.85
N GLU A 259 19.77 13.30 18.31
CA GLU A 259 18.59 13.92 17.70
C GLU A 259 18.06 13.04 16.55
N ARG A 260 18.96 12.50 15.72
CA ARG A 260 18.63 11.50 14.68
C ARG A 260 18.15 10.14 15.23
N HIS A 261 18.69 9.66 16.36
CA HIS A 261 18.15 8.46 17.01
C HIS A 261 16.75 8.67 17.57
N LEU A 262 16.46 9.85 18.12
CA LEU A 262 15.12 10.22 18.60
C LEU A 262 14.13 10.43 17.45
N GLU A 263 14.57 10.96 16.31
CA GLU A 263 13.78 11.03 15.08
C GLU A 263 13.44 9.64 14.53
N ARG A 264 14.36 8.69 14.66
CA ARG A 264 14.15 7.28 14.33
C ARG A 264 13.48 6.46 15.45
N GLY A 265 12.97 7.11 16.51
CA GLY A 265 12.29 6.47 17.65
C GLY A 265 13.16 5.59 18.56
N ARG A 266 14.48 5.53 18.34
CA ARG A 266 15.42 4.61 19.02
C ARG A 266 15.93 5.18 20.34
N VAL A 267 15.02 5.43 21.28
CA VAL A 267 15.28 6.18 22.53
C VAL A 267 16.51 5.67 23.30
N VAL A 268 16.61 4.36 23.51
CA VAL A 268 17.64 3.72 24.35
C VAL A 268 19.06 3.99 23.83
N ALA A 269 19.24 4.19 22.53
CA ALA A 269 20.57 4.35 21.92
C ALA A 269 21.20 5.74 22.16
N GLY A 270 20.45 6.72 22.65
CA GLY A 270 20.90 8.09 22.83
C GLY A 270 21.14 8.54 24.28
N GLU A 271 20.80 7.72 25.28
CA GLU A 271 20.62 8.23 26.65
C GLU A 271 21.91 8.64 27.36
N ASP A 272 22.92 7.77 27.34
CA ASP A 272 24.24 8.05 27.94
C ASP A 272 24.94 9.23 27.24
N LEU A 273 24.64 9.42 25.95
CA LEU A 273 25.16 10.49 25.11
C LEU A 273 24.51 11.84 25.45
N ILE A 274 23.25 11.84 25.86
CA ILE A 274 22.58 13.04 26.40
C ILE A 274 23.21 13.44 27.74
N ASP A 275 23.54 12.49 28.62
CA ASP A 275 24.15 12.81 29.92
C ASP A 275 25.59 13.34 29.81
N GLU A 276 26.37 12.85 28.84
CA GLU A 276 27.65 13.47 28.47
C GLU A 276 27.44 14.93 28.04
N ALA A 277 26.52 15.19 27.10
CA ALA A 277 26.27 16.53 26.59
C ALA A 277 25.66 17.48 27.64
N LEU A 278 24.85 16.99 28.58
CA LEU A 278 24.35 17.74 29.74
C LEU A 278 25.46 18.11 30.73
N SER A 279 26.57 17.37 30.77
CA SER A 279 27.75 17.68 31.59
C SER A 279 28.69 18.72 30.97
N SER A 280 28.41 19.17 29.74
CA SER A 280 29.24 20.12 29.01
C SER A 280 29.28 21.51 29.66
N THR A 281 30.39 22.23 29.45
CA THR A 281 30.54 23.64 29.85
C THR A 281 30.03 24.63 28.80
N ASP A 282 29.60 24.17 27.61
CA ASP A 282 28.98 25.01 26.57
C ASP A 282 27.46 25.15 26.82
N PRO A 283 26.95 26.37 27.09
CA PRO A 283 25.52 26.58 27.31
C PRO A 283 24.62 26.22 26.12
N ALA A 284 25.10 26.33 24.87
CA ALA A 284 24.32 25.98 23.69
C ALA A 284 24.17 24.46 23.56
N ARG A 285 25.26 23.73 23.82
CA ARG A 285 25.28 22.26 23.90
C ARG A 285 24.34 21.75 24.99
N VAL A 286 24.44 22.31 26.20
CA VAL A 286 23.53 21.95 27.32
C VAL A 286 22.07 22.26 26.98
N ALA A 287 21.77 23.39 26.31
CA ALA A 287 20.41 23.72 25.91
C ALA A 287 19.82 22.73 24.89
N ARG A 288 20.61 22.30 23.88
CA ARG A 288 20.22 21.22 22.96
C ARG A 288 20.03 19.90 23.69
N ALA A 289 20.96 19.53 24.57
CA ALA A 289 20.88 18.30 25.35
C ALA A 289 19.60 18.23 26.22
N GLN A 290 19.14 19.37 26.75
CA GLN A 290 17.86 19.46 27.45
C GLN A 290 16.63 19.29 26.52
N VAL A 291 16.69 19.72 25.26
CA VAL A 291 15.63 19.45 24.27
C VAL A 291 15.61 17.97 23.91
N ALA A 292 16.79 17.38 23.65
CA ALA A 292 16.93 15.96 23.37
C ALA A 292 16.47 15.09 24.55
N ARG A 293 16.83 15.44 25.81
CA ARG A 293 16.37 14.75 27.03
C ARG A 293 14.84 14.71 27.11
N ARG A 294 14.16 15.85 26.93
CA ARG A 294 12.69 15.92 26.91
C ARG A 294 12.09 15.06 25.80
N ARG A 295 12.59 15.17 24.55
CA ARG A 295 12.12 14.36 23.42
C ARG A 295 12.33 12.85 23.64
N ALA A 296 13.41 12.47 24.33
CA ALA A 296 13.68 11.09 24.73
C ALA A 296 12.74 10.60 25.85
N GLU A 297 12.39 11.45 26.80
CA GLU A 297 11.42 11.16 27.87
C GLU A 297 10.00 11.01 27.31
N ASP A 298 9.58 11.93 26.42
CA ASP A 298 8.29 11.88 25.74
C ASP A 298 8.12 10.63 24.87
N LEU A 299 9.15 10.26 24.08
CA LEU A 299 9.11 9.05 23.26
C LEU A 299 9.10 7.76 24.10
N ARG A 300 9.84 7.70 25.21
CA ARG A 300 9.77 6.56 26.14
C ARG A 300 8.40 6.44 26.80
N ARG A 301 7.81 7.57 27.18
CA ARG A 301 6.47 7.63 27.74
C ARG A 301 5.44 7.14 26.72
N LEU A 302 5.53 7.58 25.47
CA LEU A 302 4.66 7.14 24.38
C LEU A 302 4.82 5.64 24.10
N GLN A 303 6.04 5.11 24.06
CA GLN A 303 6.29 3.67 23.91
C GLN A 303 5.72 2.88 25.09
N GLY A 304 5.95 3.30 26.34
CA GLY A 304 5.36 2.66 27.52
C GLY A 304 3.83 2.72 27.56
N GLN A 305 3.23 3.79 27.03
CA GLN A 305 1.78 3.92 26.84
C GLN A 305 1.27 2.98 25.73
N LEU A 306 2.01 2.82 24.63
CA LEU A 306 1.71 1.85 23.57
C LEU A 306 1.78 0.42 24.12
N ASP A 307 2.89 0.04 24.75
CA ASP A 307 3.13 -1.31 25.28
C ASP A 307 2.07 -1.70 26.32
N ALA A 308 1.71 -0.77 27.22
CA ALA A 308 0.65 -0.99 28.22
C ALA A 308 -0.74 -1.11 27.57
N THR A 309 -1.03 -0.29 26.55
CA THR A 309 -2.30 -0.34 25.81
C THR A 309 -2.41 -1.63 25.01
N ALA A 310 -1.34 -2.05 24.33
CA ALA A 310 -1.25 -3.31 23.60
C ALA A 310 -1.39 -4.52 24.55
N ALA A 311 -0.74 -4.51 25.71
CA ALA A 311 -0.89 -5.57 26.70
C ALA A 311 -2.33 -5.70 27.21
N ALA A 312 -3.00 -4.59 27.53
CA ALA A 312 -4.40 -4.59 27.97
C ALA A 312 -5.37 -5.04 26.85
N VAL A 313 -5.18 -4.54 25.63
CA VAL A 313 -6.02 -4.86 24.47
C VAL A 313 -5.86 -6.32 24.05
N HIS A 314 -4.64 -6.82 23.86
CA HIS A 314 -4.41 -8.21 23.41
C HIS A 314 -4.79 -9.25 24.47
N ALA A 315 -4.77 -8.89 25.77
CA ALA A 315 -5.26 -9.78 26.83
C ALA A 315 -6.78 -10.05 26.75
N GLN A 316 -7.56 -9.12 26.19
CA GLN A 316 -9.00 -9.28 25.97
C GLN A 316 -9.33 -9.72 24.54
N TRP A 317 -8.61 -9.20 23.55
CA TRP A 317 -8.85 -9.40 22.11
C TRP A 317 -7.52 -9.76 21.41
N PRO A 318 -7.10 -11.03 21.41
CA PRO A 318 -5.81 -11.46 20.85
C PRO A 318 -5.63 -11.23 19.33
N SER A 319 -6.71 -10.92 18.61
CA SER A 319 -6.71 -10.60 17.18
C SER A 319 -6.79 -9.10 16.87
N ALA A 320 -6.83 -8.26 17.91
CA ALA A 320 -6.77 -6.81 17.75
C ALA A 320 -5.39 -6.35 17.24
N ARG A 321 -5.33 -5.13 16.71
CA ARG A 321 -4.09 -4.46 16.30
C ARG A 321 -3.90 -3.18 17.10
N VAL A 322 -2.72 -3.02 17.70
CA VAL A 322 -2.33 -1.81 18.43
C VAL A 322 -0.99 -1.32 17.92
N GLU A 323 -0.92 -0.08 17.46
CA GLU A 323 0.26 0.48 16.79
C GLU A 323 0.36 2.01 16.91
N LEU A 324 1.50 2.57 16.49
CA LEU A 324 1.68 4.02 16.34
C LEU A 324 1.46 4.43 14.88
N VAL A 325 0.54 5.35 14.65
CA VAL A 325 0.29 5.96 13.33
C VAL A 325 0.39 7.48 13.47
N ASP A 326 1.31 8.11 12.74
CA ASP A 326 1.62 9.54 12.82
C ASP A 326 1.95 10.02 14.26
N GLY A 327 2.61 9.19 15.06
CA GLY A 327 2.94 9.47 16.47
C GLY A 327 1.75 9.34 17.45
N GLN A 328 0.60 8.85 16.99
CA GLN A 328 -0.60 8.64 17.79
C GLN A 328 -0.87 7.16 18.01
N ILE A 329 -1.33 6.76 19.21
CA ILE A 329 -1.69 5.37 19.49
C ILE A 329 -3.02 5.05 18.80
N ALA A 330 -2.98 4.07 17.90
CA ALA A 330 -4.12 3.50 17.21
C ALA A 330 -4.45 2.12 17.76
N VAL A 331 -5.75 1.84 17.91
CA VAL A 331 -6.31 0.55 18.33
C VAL A 331 -7.39 0.16 17.33
N ASP A 332 -7.25 -1.00 16.71
CA ASP A 332 -8.28 -1.62 15.87
C ASP A 332 -8.73 -2.94 16.50
N ILE A 333 -10.02 -2.97 16.86
CA ILE A 333 -10.75 -4.11 17.42
C ILE A 333 -11.97 -4.46 16.54
N SER A 334 -11.92 -4.10 15.26
CA SER A 334 -13.00 -4.34 14.29
C SER A 334 -13.21 -5.85 14.05
N ALA A 335 -14.47 -6.25 13.90
CA ALA A 335 -14.93 -7.63 13.73
C ALA A 335 -14.50 -8.63 14.83
N CYS A 336 -13.93 -8.17 15.95
CA CYS A 336 -13.47 -9.01 17.06
C CYS A 336 -14.59 -9.52 18.01
N MET A 337 -15.85 -9.47 17.56
CA MET A 337 -17.07 -9.82 18.32
C MET A 337 -17.23 -9.03 19.64
N VAL A 338 -16.79 -7.77 19.64
CA VAL A 338 -16.80 -6.90 20.82
C VAL A 338 -18.22 -6.51 21.20
N THR A 339 -18.52 -6.52 22.50
CA THR A 339 -19.80 -6.08 23.10
C THR A 339 -19.63 -5.05 24.20
N ASP A 340 -18.52 -5.15 24.96
CA ASP A 340 -18.14 -4.26 26.05
C ASP A 340 -16.83 -3.54 25.72
N LEU A 341 -16.77 -2.23 25.96
CA LEU A 341 -15.57 -1.40 25.77
C LEU A 341 -14.86 -1.05 27.09
N SER A 342 -15.33 -1.55 28.24
CA SER A 342 -14.71 -1.32 29.56
C SER A 342 -13.21 -1.62 29.63
N PRO A 343 -12.65 -2.61 28.90
CA PRO A 343 -11.21 -2.84 28.82
C PRO A 343 -10.40 -1.68 28.21
N LEU A 344 -11.02 -0.76 27.47
CA LEU A 344 -10.38 0.47 26.97
C LEU A 344 -10.46 1.65 27.95
N ALA A 345 -11.24 1.55 29.02
CA ALA A 345 -11.54 2.70 29.89
C ALA A 345 -10.27 3.25 30.55
N GLY A 346 -9.91 4.49 30.20
CA GLY A 346 -8.71 5.16 30.70
C GLY A 346 -7.39 4.75 30.01
N LEU A 347 -7.41 3.90 28.98
CA LEU A 347 -6.22 3.63 28.16
C LEU A 347 -5.83 4.85 27.30
N HIS A 348 -4.56 4.93 26.94
CA HIS A 348 -4.05 5.98 26.05
C HIS A 348 -4.24 5.59 24.59
N CYS A 349 -5.33 6.08 23.99
CA CYS A 349 -5.63 5.92 22.57
C CYS A 349 -6.05 7.25 21.96
N ASN A 350 -5.72 7.45 20.68
CA ASN A 350 -6.11 8.62 19.88
C ASN A 350 -6.94 8.25 18.64
N ARG A 351 -6.80 7.02 18.15
CA ARG A 351 -7.52 6.49 16.98
C ARG A 351 -8.12 5.13 17.34
N LEU A 352 -9.43 5.03 17.47
CA LEU A 352 -10.12 3.78 17.77
C LEU A 352 -10.96 3.35 16.57
N ALA A 353 -10.73 2.13 16.07
CA ALA A 353 -11.61 1.43 15.14
C ALA A 353 -12.22 0.21 15.84
N CYS A 354 -13.54 0.08 15.79
CA CYS A 354 -14.29 -1.02 16.39
C CYS A 354 -15.47 -1.45 15.52
N VAL A 355 -15.26 -1.46 14.20
CA VAL A 355 -16.27 -1.67 13.16
C VAL A 355 -16.82 -3.09 13.15
N GLY A 356 -18.12 -3.27 12.90
CA GLY A 356 -18.69 -4.61 12.65
C GLY A 356 -18.76 -5.48 13.90
N ASN A 357 -19.10 -4.87 15.03
CA ASN A 357 -19.18 -5.49 16.34
C ASN A 357 -20.64 -5.43 16.88
N ALA A 358 -20.84 -5.73 18.16
CA ALA A 358 -22.15 -5.68 18.83
C ALA A 358 -22.16 -4.69 20.00
N ILE A 359 -21.40 -3.59 19.87
CA ILE A 359 -21.30 -2.53 20.88
C ILE A 359 -22.61 -1.74 20.93
N THR A 360 -23.11 -1.49 22.14
CA THR A 360 -24.30 -0.65 22.39
C THR A 360 -23.97 0.58 23.24
N ASP A 361 -23.01 0.46 24.15
CA ASP A 361 -22.58 1.51 25.08
C ASP A 361 -21.20 2.07 24.72
N LEU A 362 -21.08 3.39 24.74
CA LEU A 362 -19.83 4.14 24.55
C LEU A 362 -19.31 4.76 25.85
N THR A 363 -19.98 4.55 27.00
CA THR A 363 -19.59 5.12 28.30
C THR A 363 -18.14 4.84 28.69
N PRO A 364 -17.53 3.68 28.40
CA PRO A 364 -16.09 3.45 28.60
C PRO A 364 -15.15 4.43 27.88
N LEU A 365 -15.60 5.10 26.80
CA LEU A 365 -14.81 6.08 26.05
C LEU A 365 -14.87 7.50 26.65
N THR A 366 -15.69 7.72 27.68
CA THR A 366 -15.92 9.06 28.26
C THR A 366 -14.61 9.68 28.74
N GLY A 367 -14.24 10.84 28.15
CA GLY A 367 -13.04 11.58 28.53
C GLY A 367 -11.73 11.06 27.94
N MET A 368 -11.74 10.06 27.05
CA MET A 368 -10.55 9.63 26.30
C MET A 368 -10.07 10.72 25.31
N THR A 369 -8.79 10.69 24.95
CA THR A 369 -8.13 11.63 24.02
C THR A 369 -8.28 11.21 22.54
N LEU A 370 -9.45 10.70 22.14
CA LEU A 370 -9.71 10.27 20.77
C LEU A 370 -9.87 11.48 19.83
N GLU A 371 -9.06 11.51 18.77
CA GLU A 371 -9.19 12.42 17.63
C GLU A 371 -9.91 11.75 16.44
N ARG A 372 -9.87 10.42 16.37
CA ARG A 372 -10.58 9.62 15.36
C ARG A 372 -11.29 8.44 16.03
N LEU A 373 -12.56 8.25 15.69
CA LEU A 373 -13.35 7.11 16.13
C LEU A 373 -14.14 6.56 14.94
N ASP A 374 -13.96 5.27 14.65
CA ASP A 374 -14.83 4.52 13.76
C ASP A 374 -15.51 3.39 14.53
N CYS A 375 -16.80 3.57 14.79
CA CYS A 375 -17.67 2.58 15.43
C CYS A 375 -18.84 2.17 14.51
N ALA A 376 -18.60 2.16 13.20
CA ALA A 376 -19.59 1.73 12.22
C ALA A 376 -20.06 0.27 12.42
N ALA A 377 -21.25 -0.06 11.90
CA ALA A 377 -21.85 -1.40 11.94
C ALA A 377 -21.86 -1.98 13.37
N ASN A 378 -22.56 -1.31 14.27
CA ASN A 378 -22.75 -1.67 15.68
C ASN A 378 -24.23 -1.47 16.07
N ALA A 379 -24.56 -1.52 17.37
CA ALA A 379 -25.90 -1.32 17.91
C ALA A 379 -26.00 -0.06 18.80
N ILE A 380 -25.16 0.95 18.54
CA ILE A 380 -25.10 2.19 19.31
C ILE A 380 -26.36 3.03 19.05
N VAL A 381 -26.93 3.61 20.12
CA VAL A 381 -28.12 4.48 20.04
C VAL A 381 -27.90 5.88 20.63
N SER A 382 -26.82 6.07 21.40
CA SER A 382 -26.51 7.33 22.11
C SER A 382 -25.06 7.73 21.90
N LEU A 383 -24.84 9.01 21.60
CA LEU A 383 -23.51 9.62 21.49
C LEU A 383 -23.13 10.43 22.73
N ALA A 384 -23.95 10.41 23.79
CA ALA A 384 -23.72 11.21 25.01
C ALA A 384 -22.31 11.06 25.63
N PRO A 385 -21.68 9.86 25.66
CA PRO A 385 -20.30 9.68 26.13
C PRO A 385 -19.23 10.44 25.32
N LEU A 386 -19.52 10.81 24.07
CA LEU A 386 -18.57 11.50 23.19
C LEU A 386 -18.55 13.03 23.37
N ARG A 387 -19.41 13.57 24.24
CA ARG A 387 -19.67 15.02 24.35
C ARG A 387 -18.41 15.80 24.70
N GLY A 388 -17.96 16.65 23.77
CA GLY A 388 -16.80 17.52 23.97
C GLY A 388 -15.44 16.84 23.81
N MET A 389 -15.38 15.62 23.27
CA MET A 389 -14.11 14.97 22.90
C MET A 389 -13.40 15.73 21.77
N PRO A 390 -12.06 15.65 21.65
CA PRO A 390 -11.28 16.31 20.61
C PRO A 390 -11.37 15.62 19.23
N LEU A 391 -12.49 14.96 18.93
CA LEU A 391 -12.71 14.22 17.69
C LEU A 391 -12.72 15.17 16.49
N ARG A 392 -11.84 14.89 15.52
CA ARG A 392 -11.80 15.50 14.18
C ARG A 392 -12.51 14.64 13.14
N ARG A 393 -12.51 13.32 13.29
CA ARG A 393 -13.21 12.40 12.39
C ARG A 393 -14.03 11.39 13.17
N LEU A 394 -15.31 11.24 12.79
CA LEU A 394 -16.24 10.33 13.44
C LEU A 394 -17.02 9.53 12.40
N THR A 395 -16.83 8.21 12.39
CA THR A 395 -17.71 7.28 11.67
C THR A 395 -18.60 6.57 12.67
N ILE A 396 -19.90 6.75 12.50
CA ILE A 396 -20.99 6.15 13.29
C ILE A 396 -22.00 5.43 12.38
N SER A 397 -21.61 5.13 11.14
CA SER A 397 -22.50 4.60 10.10
C SER A 397 -23.02 3.19 10.39
N GLY A 398 -24.29 2.90 10.12
CA GLY A 398 -24.87 1.58 10.38
C GLY A 398 -25.09 1.32 11.87
N ASN A 399 -25.80 2.24 12.54
CA ASN A 399 -26.14 2.18 13.96
C ASN A 399 -27.63 2.58 14.17
N GLY A 400 -28.06 2.73 15.42
CA GLY A 400 -29.43 3.13 15.78
C GLY A 400 -29.57 4.58 16.25
N ILE A 401 -28.62 5.46 15.92
CA ILE A 401 -28.51 6.82 16.49
C ILE A 401 -29.61 7.73 15.92
N VAL A 402 -30.20 8.54 16.81
CA VAL A 402 -31.22 9.56 16.48
C VAL A 402 -30.71 10.98 16.77
N ASP A 403 -30.03 11.16 17.90
CA ASP A 403 -29.63 12.47 18.42
C ASP A 403 -28.15 12.79 18.17
N LEU A 404 -27.90 13.93 17.51
CA LEU A 404 -26.55 14.48 17.28
C LEU A 404 -26.18 15.61 18.27
N THR A 405 -27.05 15.99 19.20
CA THR A 405 -26.80 17.03 20.23
C THR A 405 -25.53 16.81 21.08
N PRO A 406 -25.04 15.57 21.31
CA PRO A 406 -23.73 15.35 21.91
C PRO A 406 -22.54 15.90 21.10
N LEU A 407 -22.67 16.03 19.77
CA LEU A 407 -21.61 16.49 18.86
C LEU A 407 -21.55 18.02 18.71
N ALA A 408 -22.55 18.76 19.20
CA ALA A 408 -22.69 20.19 18.97
C ALA A 408 -21.45 20.98 19.44
N GLY A 409 -20.81 21.69 18.51
CA GLY A 409 -19.61 22.51 18.77
C GLY A 409 -18.28 21.73 18.89
N MET A 410 -18.26 20.43 18.60
CA MET A 410 -17.01 19.65 18.52
C MET A 410 -16.19 19.98 17.26
N PRO A 411 -14.85 19.77 17.26
CA PRO A 411 -13.98 20.13 16.14
C PRO A 411 -14.00 19.10 14.99
N LEU A 412 -15.16 18.55 14.65
CA LEU A 412 -15.30 17.55 13.59
C LEU A 412 -15.11 18.18 12.20
N GLU A 413 -14.14 17.65 11.47
CA GLU A 413 -13.80 17.92 10.07
C GLU A 413 -14.56 16.96 9.12
N GLU A 414 -14.77 15.71 9.57
CA GLU A 414 -15.43 14.65 8.82
C GLU A 414 -16.41 13.87 9.69
N LEU A 415 -17.66 13.73 9.22
CA LEU A 415 -18.72 12.95 9.88
C LEU A 415 -19.35 11.94 8.91
N ARG A 416 -19.26 10.64 9.25
CA ARG A 416 -19.83 9.53 8.48
C ARG A 416 -20.92 8.82 9.29
N ALA A 417 -22.16 9.27 9.14
CA ALA A 417 -23.33 8.80 9.87
C ALA A 417 -24.40 8.09 9.01
N THR A 418 -24.01 7.59 7.83
CA THR A 418 -24.86 6.83 6.89
C THR A 418 -25.59 5.67 7.58
N SER A 419 -26.85 5.41 7.22
CA SER A 419 -27.66 4.31 7.79
C SER A 419 -27.82 4.41 9.31
N ASN A 420 -28.56 5.42 9.76
CA ASN A 420 -28.95 5.64 11.15
C ASN A 420 -30.45 6.03 11.21
N ARG A 421 -30.88 6.71 12.27
CA ARG A 421 -32.25 7.22 12.46
C ARG A 421 -32.26 8.72 12.77
N ILE A 422 -31.26 9.45 12.27
CA ILE A 422 -31.09 10.89 12.48
C ILE A 422 -32.21 11.63 11.74
N VAL A 423 -32.78 12.63 12.40
CA VAL A 423 -33.85 13.49 11.84
C VAL A 423 -33.41 14.95 11.78
N ASP A 424 -32.70 15.41 12.81
CA ASP A 424 -32.27 16.79 13.00
C ASP A 424 -30.76 16.94 12.75
N LEU A 425 -30.41 17.98 11.99
CA LEU A 425 -29.03 18.39 11.68
C LEU A 425 -28.63 19.69 12.38
N THR A 426 -29.52 20.32 13.17
CA THR A 426 -29.23 21.54 13.95
C THR A 426 -27.96 21.46 14.80
N PRO A 427 -27.58 20.30 15.40
CA PRO A 427 -26.29 20.16 16.08
C PRO A 427 -25.04 20.38 15.22
N LEU A 428 -25.15 20.37 13.88
CA LEU A 428 -24.02 20.54 12.96
C LEU A 428 -23.74 22.00 12.57
N VAL A 429 -24.60 22.95 12.95
CA VAL A 429 -24.49 24.36 12.57
C VAL A 429 -23.16 24.96 13.07
N GLY A 430 -22.37 25.50 12.14
CA GLY A 430 -21.08 26.16 12.43
C GLY A 430 -19.92 25.23 12.77
N MET A 431 -20.05 23.90 12.58
CA MET A 431 -18.93 22.96 12.73
C MET A 431 -17.94 23.06 11.54
N PRO A 432 -16.64 22.75 11.73
CA PRO A 432 -15.62 22.87 10.68
C PRO A 432 -15.64 21.69 9.68
N LEU A 433 -16.83 21.20 9.31
CA LEU A 433 -17.02 20.05 8.43
C LEU A 433 -16.72 20.39 6.97
N TRP A 434 -15.76 19.68 6.37
CA TRP A 434 -15.54 19.67 4.90
C TRP A 434 -16.16 18.43 4.23
N SER A 435 -16.47 17.39 5.01
CA SER A 435 -16.94 16.09 4.53
C SER A 435 -18.07 15.54 5.40
N LEU A 436 -19.24 15.28 4.80
CA LEU A 436 -20.44 14.83 5.50
C LEU A 436 -21.17 13.71 4.73
N TYR A 437 -21.33 12.55 5.36
CA TYR A 437 -22.12 11.43 4.82
C TYR A 437 -23.26 11.09 5.79
N ILE A 438 -24.48 11.45 5.43
CA ILE A 438 -25.72 11.26 6.23
C ILE A 438 -26.80 10.47 5.47
N SER A 439 -26.46 9.88 4.33
CA SER A 439 -27.29 8.96 3.53
C SER A 439 -28.05 7.92 4.37
N MET A 440 -29.24 7.50 3.94
CA MET A 440 -30.09 6.53 4.66
C MET A 440 -30.42 6.97 6.10
N ASN A 441 -30.87 8.21 6.26
CA ASN A 441 -31.41 8.77 7.50
C ASN A 441 -32.71 9.54 7.19
N PRO A 442 -33.75 9.49 8.06
CA PRO A 442 -35.01 10.23 7.87
C PRO A 442 -34.86 11.75 8.18
N ILE A 443 -34.01 12.45 7.44
CA ILE A 443 -33.67 13.86 7.63
C ILE A 443 -34.88 14.77 7.32
N ALA A 444 -35.21 15.68 8.24
CA ALA A 444 -36.37 16.57 8.09
C ALA A 444 -36.11 17.83 7.23
N SER A 445 -34.88 18.35 7.22
CA SER A 445 -34.44 19.51 6.42
C SER A 445 -32.91 19.55 6.35
N LEU A 446 -32.36 20.15 5.30
CA LEU A 446 -30.93 20.35 5.11
C LEU A 446 -30.47 21.77 5.49
N ALA A 447 -31.39 22.69 5.84
CA ALA A 447 -31.11 24.07 6.22
C ALA A 447 -30.02 24.24 7.30
N PRO A 448 -29.85 23.33 8.29
CA PRO A 448 -28.73 23.38 9.23
C PRO A 448 -27.33 23.24 8.60
N LEU A 449 -27.22 22.81 7.35
CA LEU A 449 -25.96 22.74 6.60
C LEU A 449 -25.57 24.08 5.96
N ALA A 450 -26.46 25.07 5.93
CA ALA A 450 -26.22 26.35 5.30
C ALA A 450 -25.04 27.09 5.96
N GLY A 451 -24.06 27.48 5.13
CA GLY A 451 -22.84 28.19 5.59
C GLY A 451 -21.71 27.29 6.09
N LEU A 452 -21.83 25.97 6.00
CA LEU A 452 -20.69 25.05 6.19
C LEU A 452 -19.79 25.03 4.94
N ASP A 453 -18.47 24.93 5.09
CA ASP A 453 -17.51 24.84 3.98
C ASP A 453 -17.36 23.39 3.46
N LEU A 454 -18.51 22.75 3.22
CA LEU A 454 -18.60 21.38 2.72
C LEU A 454 -18.09 21.30 1.28
N GLN A 455 -17.13 20.40 1.05
CA GLN A 455 -16.65 19.99 -0.27
C GLN A 455 -17.32 18.69 -0.72
N MET A 456 -17.55 17.77 0.22
CA MET A 456 -18.15 16.45 -0.03
C MET A 456 -19.43 16.26 0.79
N LEU A 457 -20.55 16.01 0.11
CA LEU A 457 -21.84 15.73 0.74
C LEU A 457 -22.49 14.46 0.16
N SER A 458 -22.91 13.54 1.04
CA SER A 458 -23.68 12.35 0.68
C SER A 458 -24.98 12.30 1.48
N ILE A 459 -26.09 12.47 0.75
CA ILE A 459 -27.49 12.57 1.20
C ILE A 459 -28.37 11.60 0.39
N ASN A 460 -27.86 10.41 0.06
CA ASN A 460 -28.61 9.38 -0.66
C ASN A 460 -29.73 8.80 0.21
N SER A 461 -30.94 8.68 -0.31
CA SER A 461 -32.09 8.09 0.39
C SER A 461 -32.35 8.69 1.77
N VAL A 462 -32.39 10.02 1.85
CA VAL A 462 -32.75 10.77 3.07
C VAL A 462 -34.20 11.26 3.10
N GLY A 463 -34.90 11.22 1.95
CA GLY A 463 -36.33 11.54 1.85
C GLY A 463 -36.67 12.98 1.43
N ILE A 464 -35.67 13.78 1.07
CA ILE A 464 -35.84 15.14 0.54
C ILE A 464 -36.52 15.17 -0.84
N ALA A 465 -37.23 16.25 -1.13
CA ALA A 465 -37.88 16.50 -2.43
C ALA A 465 -37.22 17.65 -3.25
N GLU A 466 -36.40 18.48 -2.60
CA GLU A 466 -35.72 19.64 -3.18
C GLU A 466 -34.32 19.82 -2.59
N LEU A 467 -33.50 20.66 -3.25
CA LEU A 467 -32.10 20.94 -2.87
C LEU A 467 -31.87 22.42 -2.53
N ASP A 468 -32.93 23.19 -2.29
CA ASP A 468 -32.89 24.65 -2.09
C ASP A 468 -31.98 25.08 -0.93
N ASP A 469 -31.96 24.26 0.13
CA ASP A 469 -31.08 24.39 1.31
C ASP A 469 -29.57 24.29 0.99
N LEU A 470 -29.17 23.74 -0.18
CA LEU A 470 -27.76 23.59 -0.57
C LEU A 470 -27.19 24.82 -1.28
N ARG A 471 -28.00 25.83 -1.63
CA ARG A 471 -27.52 26.99 -2.41
C ARG A 471 -26.41 27.75 -1.66
N GLY A 472 -25.31 27.99 -2.37
CA GLY A 472 -24.13 28.71 -1.83
C GLY A 472 -23.10 27.83 -1.12
N LEU A 473 -23.33 26.52 -0.97
CA LEU A 473 -22.31 25.57 -0.52
C LEU A 473 -21.28 25.33 -1.63
N ARG A 474 -20.02 25.09 -1.23
CA ARG A 474 -18.86 24.92 -2.13
C ARG A 474 -18.57 23.45 -2.44
N LEU A 475 -19.64 22.70 -2.72
CA LEU A 475 -19.57 21.28 -3.02
C LEU A 475 -18.82 21.04 -4.33
N THR A 476 -17.76 20.23 -4.27
CA THR A 476 -17.12 19.63 -5.44
C THR A 476 -17.67 18.23 -5.73
N ARG A 477 -18.26 17.57 -4.71
CA ARG A 477 -18.83 16.23 -4.79
C ARG A 477 -20.18 16.15 -4.08
N LEU A 478 -21.22 15.78 -4.83
CA LEU A 478 -22.57 15.59 -4.29
C LEU A 478 -23.14 14.22 -4.69
N ALA A 479 -23.53 13.43 -3.69
CA ALA A 479 -24.38 12.26 -3.88
C ALA A 479 -25.75 12.54 -3.22
N CYS A 480 -26.82 12.51 -4.00
CA CYS A 480 -28.21 12.74 -3.59
C CYS A 480 -29.19 11.74 -4.22
N ALA A 481 -28.73 10.52 -4.50
CA ALA A 481 -29.52 9.48 -5.15
C ALA A 481 -30.62 8.87 -4.25
N GLY A 482 -31.66 8.30 -4.86
CA GLY A 482 -32.71 7.56 -4.15
C GLY A 482 -33.63 8.46 -3.31
N ASN A 483 -33.86 9.70 -3.73
CA ASN A 483 -34.69 10.70 -3.06
C ASN A 483 -35.96 11.02 -3.89
N GLY A 484 -36.71 12.06 -3.50
CA GLY A 484 -37.90 12.54 -4.20
C GLY A 484 -37.64 13.65 -5.22
N LEU A 485 -36.37 13.89 -5.62
CA LEU A 485 -35.99 15.09 -6.37
C LEU A 485 -36.61 15.12 -7.76
N THR A 486 -37.08 16.30 -8.20
CA THR A 486 -37.63 16.51 -9.56
C THR A 486 -36.92 17.62 -10.34
N SER A 487 -36.11 18.44 -9.67
CA SER A 487 -35.33 19.52 -10.28
C SER A 487 -33.92 19.56 -9.68
N LEU A 488 -32.95 19.96 -10.51
CA LEU A 488 -31.55 20.20 -10.11
C LEU A 488 -31.21 21.71 -10.09
N ALA A 489 -32.20 22.61 -10.21
CA ALA A 489 -32.00 24.06 -10.29
C ALA A 489 -31.12 24.67 -9.16
N PRO A 490 -31.11 24.17 -7.91
CA PRO A 490 -30.20 24.67 -6.87
C PRO A 490 -28.71 24.42 -7.12
N LEU A 491 -28.35 23.55 -8.07
CA LEU A 491 -26.96 23.17 -8.37
C LEU A 491 -26.30 24.03 -9.47
N ALA A 492 -27.07 24.88 -10.16
CA ALA A 492 -26.65 25.51 -11.43
C ALA A 492 -25.49 26.51 -11.36
N GLU A 493 -25.06 26.89 -10.15
CA GLU A 493 -23.97 27.83 -9.90
C GLU A 493 -22.87 27.21 -8.99
N MET A 494 -22.76 25.88 -8.93
CA MET A 494 -21.75 25.15 -8.15
C MET A 494 -20.54 24.72 -8.98
N ASP A 495 -19.40 24.53 -8.34
CA ASP A 495 -18.18 23.95 -8.94
C ASP A 495 -18.15 22.41 -8.81
N LEU A 496 -19.28 21.74 -9.10
CA LEU A 496 -19.40 20.28 -8.98
C LEU A 496 -18.58 19.54 -10.05
N ILE A 497 -17.74 18.61 -9.58
CA ILE A 497 -16.88 17.73 -10.38
C ILE A 497 -17.49 16.33 -10.49
N ASP A 498 -18.05 15.82 -9.38
CA ASP A 498 -18.72 14.52 -9.34
C ASP A 498 -20.15 14.65 -8.79
N LEU A 499 -21.13 14.15 -9.54
CA LEU A 499 -22.56 14.20 -9.17
C LEU A 499 -23.24 12.85 -9.36
N ASP A 500 -23.81 12.31 -8.27
CA ASP A 500 -24.78 11.21 -8.30
C ASP A 500 -26.15 11.72 -7.86
N CYS A 501 -27.12 11.73 -8.77
CA CYS A 501 -28.53 12.03 -8.50
C CYS A 501 -29.46 10.92 -9.03
N SER A 502 -28.95 9.68 -9.06
CA SER A 502 -29.68 8.49 -9.51
C SER A 502 -30.95 8.19 -8.69
N GLY A 503 -31.91 7.42 -9.21
CA GLY A 503 -33.07 6.97 -8.44
C GLY A 503 -33.99 8.09 -7.95
N ASN A 504 -34.21 9.11 -8.78
CA ASN A 504 -35.03 10.29 -8.49
C ASN A 504 -36.16 10.44 -9.55
N GLY A 505 -36.89 11.56 -9.50
CA GLY A 505 -37.92 11.92 -10.48
C GLY A 505 -37.47 12.93 -11.55
N ILE A 506 -36.16 13.13 -11.72
CA ILE A 506 -35.58 14.21 -12.55
C ILE A 506 -35.86 13.93 -14.03
N ALA A 507 -36.20 14.98 -14.79
CA ALA A 507 -36.39 14.92 -16.25
C ALA A 507 -35.60 16.01 -17.00
N ASP A 508 -35.33 17.15 -16.36
CA ASP A 508 -34.57 18.28 -16.91
C ASP A 508 -33.13 18.29 -16.38
N LEU A 509 -32.16 18.33 -17.31
CA LEU A 509 -30.73 18.45 -17.03
C LEU A 509 -30.18 19.86 -17.33
N SER A 510 -31.02 20.82 -17.74
CA SER A 510 -30.60 22.20 -18.00
C SER A 510 -29.83 22.89 -16.84
N PRO A 511 -30.04 22.55 -15.55
CA PRO A 511 -29.22 23.07 -14.46
C PRO A 511 -27.76 22.57 -14.45
N LEU A 512 -27.41 21.53 -15.20
CA LEU A 512 -26.05 20.99 -15.25
C LEU A 512 -25.16 21.67 -16.31
N VAL A 513 -25.74 22.55 -17.14
CA VAL A 513 -25.06 23.25 -18.22
C VAL A 513 -23.91 24.11 -17.67
N ARG A 514 -22.69 23.83 -18.14
CA ARG A 514 -21.41 24.46 -17.74
C ARG A 514 -20.84 24.08 -16.37
N LEU A 515 -21.42 23.13 -15.63
CA LEU A 515 -20.75 22.58 -14.44
C LEU A 515 -19.46 21.84 -14.85
N PRO A 516 -18.38 21.86 -14.05
CA PRO A 516 -17.10 21.22 -14.38
C PRO A 516 -17.11 19.70 -14.15
N LEU A 517 -18.23 19.03 -14.45
CA LEU A 517 -18.44 17.61 -14.17
C LEU A 517 -17.50 16.72 -15.00
N THR A 518 -16.81 15.80 -14.32
CA THR A 518 -16.06 14.69 -14.92
C THR A 518 -16.82 13.37 -14.86
N THR A 519 -17.57 13.14 -13.77
CA THR A 519 -18.34 11.90 -13.54
C THR A 519 -19.78 12.24 -13.16
N LEU A 520 -20.75 11.72 -13.93
CA LEU A 520 -22.17 11.98 -13.74
C LEU A 520 -22.99 10.68 -13.69
N ALA A 521 -23.70 10.46 -12.58
CA ALA A 521 -24.66 9.37 -12.43
C ALA A 521 -26.10 9.92 -12.30
N ILE A 522 -26.91 9.59 -13.30
CA ILE A 522 -28.32 9.98 -13.48
C ILE A 522 -29.22 8.74 -13.70
N ASN A 523 -28.77 7.55 -13.29
CA ASN A 523 -29.50 6.29 -13.40
C ASN A 523 -30.91 6.38 -12.80
N HIS A 524 -31.89 5.68 -13.35
CA HIS A 524 -33.23 5.48 -12.77
C HIS A 524 -33.98 6.79 -12.51
N ASN A 525 -34.02 7.64 -13.53
CA ASN A 525 -34.73 8.92 -13.55
C ASN A 525 -35.78 8.92 -14.68
N ARG A 526 -36.22 10.10 -15.14
CA ARG A 526 -37.24 10.27 -16.20
C ARG A 526 -36.69 11.03 -17.42
N ILE A 527 -35.37 11.03 -17.59
CA ILE A 527 -34.66 11.86 -18.57
C ILE A 527 -34.93 11.33 -19.99
N THR A 528 -35.23 12.24 -20.91
CA THR A 528 -35.42 11.97 -22.34
C THR A 528 -34.43 12.70 -23.25
N ASP A 529 -33.88 13.81 -22.76
CA ASP A 529 -32.98 14.70 -23.52
C ASP A 529 -31.63 14.80 -22.82
N LEU A 530 -30.56 14.64 -23.61
CA LEU A 530 -29.16 14.81 -23.18
C LEU A 530 -28.53 16.10 -23.73
N SER A 531 -29.28 16.95 -24.46
CA SER A 531 -28.77 18.20 -25.02
C SER A 531 -28.09 19.14 -24.00
N PRO A 532 -28.47 19.18 -22.70
CA PRO A 532 -27.74 19.93 -21.68
C PRO A 532 -26.30 19.43 -21.43
N LEU A 533 -25.98 18.19 -21.80
CA LEU A 533 -24.65 17.60 -21.63
C LEU A 533 -23.71 17.85 -22.83
N ALA A 534 -24.21 18.49 -23.91
CA ALA A 534 -23.45 18.70 -25.14
C ALA A 534 -22.17 19.51 -24.91
N GLY A 535 -21.02 18.99 -25.37
CA GLY A 535 -19.71 19.63 -25.21
C GLY A 535 -19.11 19.59 -23.79
N MET A 536 -19.73 18.90 -22.83
CA MET A 536 -19.16 18.73 -21.48
C MET A 536 -17.99 17.73 -21.48
N ALA A 537 -16.99 17.98 -20.63
CA ALA A 537 -15.77 17.17 -20.54
C ALA A 537 -15.94 15.88 -19.68
N LEU A 538 -17.11 15.23 -19.78
CA LEU A 538 -17.41 14.01 -19.03
C LEU A 538 -16.47 12.88 -19.44
N GLY A 539 -15.75 12.32 -18.47
CA GLY A 539 -15.01 11.07 -18.62
C GLY A 539 -15.90 9.84 -18.37
N GLU A 540 -16.95 9.99 -17.54
CA GLU A 540 -17.77 8.88 -17.07
C GLU A 540 -19.25 9.31 -16.99
N LEU A 541 -20.15 8.52 -17.60
CA LEU A 541 -21.59 8.79 -17.61
C LEU A 541 -22.40 7.50 -17.35
N ALA A 542 -23.24 7.52 -16.33
CA ALA A 542 -24.24 6.47 -16.07
C ALA A 542 -25.65 7.07 -16.15
N CYS A 543 -26.48 6.57 -17.07
CA CYS A 543 -27.82 7.05 -17.36
C CYS A 543 -28.86 5.93 -17.61
N GLU A 544 -28.65 4.77 -16.99
CA GLU A 544 -29.50 3.58 -17.08
C GLU A 544 -30.96 3.80 -16.67
N ARG A 545 -31.88 3.02 -17.25
CA ARG A 545 -33.33 3.00 -16.92
C ARG A 545 -33.94 4.40 -16.90
N ASN A 546 -33.64 5.18 -17.94
CA ASN A 546 -34.27 6.46 -18.25
C ASN A 546 -35.24 6.27 -19.44
N GLN A 547 -35.45 7.31 -20.24
CA GLN A 547 -36.29 7.27 -21.44
C GLN A 547 -35.56 7.85 -22.67
N ILE A 548 -34.23 7.83 -22.63
CA ILE A 548 -33.34 8.39 -23.65
C ILE A 548 -33.48 7.59 -24.94
N ALA A 549 -33.58 8.29 -26.07
CA ALA A 549 -33.61 7.69 -27.42
C ALA A 549 -32.56 8.29 -28.34
N ASP A 550 -32.27 9.58 -28.18
CA ASP A 550 -31.21 10.31 -28.87
C ASP A 550 -29.96 10.43 -27.98
N ILE A 551 -28.80 10.07 -28.53
CA ILE A 551 -27.48 10.22 -27.89
C ILE A 551 -26.53 11.09 -28.73
N ALA A 552 -27.03 11.80 -29.76
CA ALA A 552 -26.27 12.79 -30.51
C ALA A 552 -25.59 13.87 -29.63
N PRO A 553 -26.14 14.29 -28.48
CA PRO A 553 -25.44 15.18 -27.55
C PRO A 553 -24.13 14.64 -26.96
N LEU A 554 -23.84 13.33 -27.07
CA LEU A 554 -22.59 12.71 -26.60
C LEU A 554 -21.50 12.64 -27.69
N ALA A 555 -21.77 13.15 -28.89
CA ALA A 555 -20.85 13.08 -30.02
C ALA A 555 -19.54 13.84 -29.77
N GLY A 556 -18.43 13.10 -29.72
CA GLY A 556 -17.09 13.64 -29.48
C GLY A 556 -16.71 13.85 -28.01
N HIS A 557 -17.52 13.40 -27.05
CA HIS A 557 -17.16 13.46 -25.63
C HIS A 557 -15.91 12.61 -25.30
N PRO A 558 -15.10 13.01 -24.30
CA PRO A 558 -13.92 12.26 -23.87
C PRO A 558 -14.24 11.02 -23.01
N LEU A 559 -15.46 10.47 -23.13
CA LEU A 559 -15.96 9.37 -22.31
C LEU A 559 -15.06 8.12 -22.41
N ARG A 560 -14.65 7.62 -21.25
CA ARG A 560 -13.99 6.33 -21.08
C ARG A 560 -14.97 5.24 -20.70
N GLN A 561 -16.06 5.61 -20.03
CA GLN A 561 -17.08 4.66 -19.57
C GLN A 561 -18.47 5.25 -19.78
N LEU A 562 -19.37 4.48 -20.40
CA LEU A 562 -20.76 4.86 -20.64
C LEU A 562 -21.70 3.70 -20.30
N SER A 563 -22.58 3.91 -19.32
CA SER A 563 -23.70 3.01 -19.05
C SER A 563 -25.02 3.69 -19.41
N CYS A 564 -25.79 3.10 -20.32
CA CYS A 564 -27.09 3.60 -20.75
C CYS A 564 -28.13 2.47 -20.95
N SER A 565 -27.94 1.34 -20.27
CA SER A 565 -28.82 0.18 -20.32
C SER A 565 -30.25 0.49 -19.84
N GLY A 566 -31.29 -0.11 -20.44
CA GLY A 566 -32.69 0.11 -20.08
C GLY A 566 -33.32 1.38 -20.65
N ASN A 567 -32.88 1.84 -21.82
CA ASN A 567 -33.35 3.07 -22.48
C ASN A 567 -34.14 2.73 -23.76
N ARG A 568 -34.16 3.64 -24.75
CA ARG A 568 -34.86 3.48 -26.04
C ARG A 568 -33.92 3.75 -27.22
N ILE A 569 -32.61 3.57 -27.02
CA ILE A 569 -31.57 3.89 -28.01
C ILE A 569 -31.66 2.91 -29.18
N THR A 570 -31.55 3.43 -30.39
CA THR A 570 -31.57 2.66 -31.65
C THR A 570 -30.35 2.93 -32.53
N ASP A 571 -29.81 4.15 -32.50
CA ASP A 571 -28.63 4.56 -33.26
C ASP A 571 -27.43 4.75 -32.32
N LEU A 572 -26.28 4.20 -32.72
CA LEU A 572 -24.99 4.34 -32.03
C LEU A 572 -24.02 5.26 -32.78
N SER A 573 -24.40 5.84 -33.93
CA SER A 573 -23.55 6.72 -34.74
C SER A 573 -22.86 7.87 -33.96
N PRO A 574 -23.45 8.45 -32.89
CA PRO A 574 -22.76 9.47 -32.07
C PRO A 574 -21.55 8.94 -31.28
N LEU A 575 -21.46 7.63 -31.05
CA LEU A 575 -20.35 6.99 -30.33
C LEU A 575 -19.17 6.62 -31.25
N ALA A 576 -19.28 6.83 -32.57
CA ALA A 576 -18.29 6.39 -33.54
C ALA A 576 -16.91 7.01 -33.28
N GLY A 577 -15.93 6.16 -32.96
CA GLY A 577 -14.56 6.57 -32.62
C GLY A 577 -14.41 7.22 -31.24
N ALA A 578 -15.42 7.13 -30.36
CA ALA A 578 -15.32 7.61 -28.99
C ALA A 578 -14.20 6.87 -28.19
N PRO A 579 -13.54 7.51 -27.22
CA PRO A 579 -12.38 6.94 -26.52
C PRO A 579 -12.75 5.93 -25.41
N LEU A 580 -13.89 5.24 -25.55
CA LEU A 580 -14.49 4.34 -24.58
C LEU A 580 -13.64 3.07 -24.33
N ARG A 581 -13.79 2.52 -23.12
CA ARG A 581 -13.19 1.26 -22.65
C ARG A 581 -14.24 0.25 -22.18
N SER A 582 -15.29 0.74 -21.53
CA SER A 582 -16.46 -0.06 -21.13
C SER A 582 -17.73 0.65 -21.62
N LEU A 583 -18.65 -0.11 -22.20
CA LEU A 583 -19.89 0.38 -22.79
C LEU A 583 -21.05 -0.57 -22.48
N ALA A 584 -22.07 -0.09 -21.77
CA ALA A 584 -23.25 -0.87 -21.41
C ALA A 584 -24.52 -0.30 -22.08
N LEU A 585 -25.16 -1.16 -22.87
CA LEU A 585 -26.28 -0.88 -23.76
C LEU A 585 -27.47 -1.85 -23.56
N ALA A 586 -27.47 -2.73 -22.55
CA ALA A 586 -28.51 -3.73 -22.37
C ALA A 586 -29.95 -3.16 -22.36
N ASP A 587 -30.97 -3.97 -22.64
CA ASP A 587 -32.38 -3.56 -22.57
C ASP A 587 -32.65 -2.26 -23.39
N ASN A 588 -32.18 -2.21 -24.65
CA ASN A 588 -32.41 -1.12 -25.61
C ASN A 588 -33.04 -1.64 -26.92
N GLN A 589 -32.91 -0.93 -28.04
CA GLN A 589 -33.49 -1.30 -29.33
C GLN A 589 -32.46 -1.27 -30.48
N VAL A 590 -31.17 -1.41 -30.16
CA VAL A 590 -30.06 -1.41 -31.13
C VAL A 590 -30.16 -2.63 -32.05
N THR A 591 -29.98 -2.40 -33.35
CA THR A 591 -29.86 -3.46 -34.38
C THR A 591 -28.49 -3.51 -35.05
N ASP A 592 -27.74 -2.41 -35.02
CA ASP A 592 -26.49 -2.21 -35.75
C ASP A 592 -25.36 -1.82 -34.79
N LEU A 593 -24.23 -2.49 -34.91
CA LEU A 593 -23.00 -2.25 -34.15
C LEU A 593 -21.90 -1.60 -34.99
N ALA A 594 -22.13 -1.31 -36.28
CA ALA A 594 -21.13 -0.71 -37.17
C ALA A 594 -20.45 0.57 -36.64
N PRO A 595 -21.14 1.47 -35.88
CA PRO A 595 -20.47 2.60 -35.23
C PRO A 595 -19.38 2.21 -34.22
N LEU A 596 -19.40 1.00 -33.66
CA LEU A 596 -18.39 0.52 -32.70
C LEU A 596 -17.14 -0.05 -33.36
N ALA A 597 -17.13 -0.21 -34.69
CA ALA A 597 -16.09 -0.95 -35.40
C ALA A 597 -14.68 -0.34 -35.21
N GLY A 598 -13.74 -1.17 -34.74
CA GLY A 598 -12.36 -0.77 -34.52
C GLY A 598 -12.12 0.10 -33.27
N MET A 599 -13.10 0.28 -32.40
CA MET A 599 -12.91 0.93 -31.10
C MET A 599 -12.08 0.05 -30.15
N GLU A 600 -11.32 0.65 -29.24
CA GLU A 600 -10.52 -0.07 -28.25
C GLU A 600 -11.32 -0.45 -26.97
N LEU A 601 -12.56 -0.92 -27.14
CA LEU A 601 -13.39 -1.44 -26.04
C LEU A 601 -12.77 -2.71 -25.46
N ALA A 602 -12.73 -2.79 -24.14
CA ALA A 602 -12.39 -4.01 -23.39
C ALA A 602 -13.65 -4.73 -22.90
N GLU A 603 -14.71 -3.98 -22.57
CA GLU A 603 -15.98 -4.55 -22.13
C GLU A 603 -17.14 -3.97 -22.95
N LEU A 604 -18.02 -4.85 -23.42
CA LEU A 604 -19.26 -4.48 -24.10
C LEU A 604 -20.42 -5.28 -23.50
N ASP A 605 -21.44 -4.56 -23.03
CA ASP A 605 -22.75 -5.11 -22.73
C ASP A 605 -23.78 -4.63 -23.74
N CYS A 606 -24.45 -5.57 -24.39
CA CYS A 606 -25.50 -5.34 -25.37
C CYS A 606 -26.67 -6.34 -25.26
N ASP A 607 -26.89 -6.91 -24.08
CA ASP A 607 -28.00 -7.85 -23.80
C ASP A 607 -29.37 -7.27 -24.21
N ARG A 608 -30.34 -8.13 -24.56
CA ARG A 608 -31.75 -7.74 -24.82
C ARG A 608 -31.90 -6.59 -25.81
N ASN A 609 -31.15 -6.65 -26.91
CA ASN A 609 -31.28 -5.73 -28.04
C ASN A 609 -31.89 -6.50 -29.24
N ARG A 610 -31.61 -6.08 -30.47
CA ARG A 610 -32.09 -6.72 -31.71
C ARG A 610 -30.93 -7.01 -32.67
N ILE A 611 -29.74 -7.26 -32.11
CA ILE A 611 -28.50 -7.47 -32.84
C ILE A 611 -28.55 -8.85 -33.52
N VAL A 612 -28.08 -8.89 -34.77
CA VAL A 612 -27.98 -10.12 -35.59
C VAL A 612 -26.54 -10.37 -36.03
N ASP A 613 -25.81 -9.29 -36.34
CA ASP A 613 -24.45 -9.33 -36.86
C ASP A 613 -23.44 -8.83 -35.81
N LEU A 614 -22.36 -9.59 -35.62
CA LEU A 614 -21.23 -9.25 -34.75
C LEU A 614 -19.98 -8.82 -35.55
N SER A 615 -20.06 -8.74 -36.88
CA SER A 615 -18.91 -8.39 -37.75
C SER A 615 -18.20 -7.08 -37.35
N PRO A 616 -18.88 -6.03 -36.84
CA PRO A 616 -18.22 -4.84 -36.29
C PRO A 616 -17.27 -5.10 -35.12
N LEU A 617 -17.45 -6.20 -34.36
CA LEU A 617 -16.63 -6.56 -33.20
C LEU A 617 -15.34 -7.31 -33.56
N SER A 618 -15.15 -7.65 -34.84
CA SER A 618 -14.02 -8.48 -35.30
C SER A 618 -12.67 -7.82 -35.01
N GLY A 619 -11.79 -8.54 -34.31
CA GLY A 619 -10.46 -8.05 -33.92
C GLY A 619 -10.43 -7.00 -32.81
N MET A 620 -11.56 -6.65 -32.19
CA MET A 620 -11.58 -5.71 -31.06
C MET A 620 -10.96 -6.32 -29.79
N PRO A 621 -10.29 -5.52 -28.92
CA PRO A 621 -9.51 -6.01 -27.79
C PRO A 621 -10.37 -6.40 -26.56
N LEU A 622 -11.58 -6.92 -26.79
CA LEU A 622 -12.56 -7.30 -25.78
C LEU A 622 -12.04 -8.41 -24.84
N THR A 623 -12.25 -8.23 -23.55
CA THR A 623 -12.11 -9.25 -22.50
C THR A 623 -13.45 -9.77 -22.00
N SER A 624 -14.52 -8.97 -22.12
CA SER A 624 -15.89 -9.34 -21.73
C SER A 624 -16.91 -8.90 -22.78
N LEU A 625 -17.77 -9.83 -23.18
CA LEU A 625 -18.94 -9.57 -24.03
C LEU A 625 -20.20 -10.20 -23.40
N THR A 626 -21.21 -9.38 -23.13
CA THR A 626 -22.58 -9.83 -22.88
C THR A 626 -23.45 -9.42 -24.07
N CYS A 627 -24.05 -10.41 -24.74
CA CYS A 627 -24.90 -10.23 -25.92
C CYS A 627 -26.12 -11.18 -25.91
N SER A 628 -26.57 -11.57 -24.72
CA SER A 628 -27.70 -12.47 -24.49
C SER A 628 -29.04 -11.85 -24.91
N ASP A 629 -30.10 -12.67 -25.05
CA ASP A 629 -31.45 -12.26 -25.47
C ASP A 629 -31.49 -11.44 -26.79
N ASN A 630 -30.60 -11.74 -27.74
CA ASN A 630 -30.51 -11.10 -29.06
C ASN A 630 -30.95 -12.07 -30.19
N ALA A 631 -30.64 -11.75 -31.46
CA ALA A 631 -30.99 -12.54 -32.64
C ALA A 631 -29.76 -13.08 -33.40
N ILE A 632 -28.61 -13.20 -32.72
CA ILE A 632 -27.33 -13.62 -33.29
C ILE A 632 -27.38 -15.09 -33.71
N VAL A 633 -26.84 -15.39 -34.91
CA VAL A 633 -26.80 -16.75 -35.49
C VAL A 633 -25.36 -17.29 -35.60
N HIS A 634 -24.38 -16.40 -35.79
CA HIS A 634 -23.00 -16.77 -36.09
C HIS A 634 -22.00 -16.03 -35.20
N LEU A 635 -21.12 -16.80 -34.54
CA LEU A 635 -20.03 -16.26 -33.72
C LEU A 635 -18.72 -16.05 -34.50
N GLY A 636 -18.73 -16.21 -35.82
CA GLY A 636 -17.55 -16.10 -36.70
C GLY A 636 -16.65 -14.89 -36.42
N PRO A 637 -17.20 -13.66 -36.26
CA PRO A 637 -16.42 -12.47 -35.93
C PRO A 637 -15.60 -12.53 -34.63
N LEU A 638 -15.92 -13.45 -33.71
CA LEU A 638 -15.22 -13.58 -32.42
C LEU A 638 -13.98 -14.50 -32.48
N SER A 639 -13.71 -15.18 -33.61
CA SER A 639 -12.53 -16.07 -33.73
C SER A 639 -11.22 -15.33 -33.50
N ASP A 640 -11.19 -14.06 -33.85
CA ASP A 640 -10.02 -13.21 -33.85
C ASP A 640 -10.02 -12.28 -32.60
N SER A 641 -10.65 -12.73 -31.51
CA SER A 641 -10.72 -12.03 -30.21
C SER A 641 -9.83 -12.70 -29.14
N PRO A 642 -8.49 -12.67 -29.26
CA PRO A 642 -7.55 -13.45 -28.43
C PRO A 642 -7.45 -13.02 -26.96
N ARG A 643 -8.27 -12.07 -26.53
CA ARG A 643 -8.38 -11.60 -25.13
C ARG A 643 -9.73 -11.92 -24.49
N LEU A 644 -10.67 -12.52 -25.22
CA LEU A 644 -12.03 -12.74 -24.73
C LEU A 644 -12.04 -13.85 -23.66
N GLU A 645 -12.15 -13.42 -22.41
CA GLU A 645 -12.17 -14.28 -21.22
C GLU A 645 -13.59 -14.60 -20.75
N ARG A 646 -14.57 -13.75 -21.07
CA ARG A 646 -15.96 -13.86 -20.60
C ARG A 646 -16.95 -13.63 -21.75
N LEU A 647 -17.81 -14.61 -22.03
CA LEU A 647 -18.85 -14.52 -23.04
C LEU A 647 -20.20 -15.01 -22.51
N TRP A 648 -21.19 -14.11 -22.46
CA TRP A 648 -22.60 -14.47 -22.30
C TRP A 648 -23.34 -14.19 -23.62
N CYS A 649 -24.01 -15.21 -24.14
CA CYS A 649 -24.75 -15.16 -25.40
C CYS A 649 -25.98 -16.09 -25.37
N ASP A 650 -26.58 -16.31 -24.20
CA ASP A 650 -27.83 -17.07 -24.04
C ASP A 650 -29.03 -16.40 -24.74
N GLY A 651 -30.12 -17.15 -24.95
CA GLY A 651 -31.35 -16.64 -25.60
C GLY A 651 -31.23 -16.32 -27.11
N ASN A 652 -30.09 -16.60 -27.74
CA ASN A 652 -29.81 -16.33 -29.16
C ASN A 652 -30.17 -17.51 -30.08
N ARG A 653 -29.69 -17.50 -31.33
CA ARG A 653 -29.94 -18.52 -32.37
C ARG A 653 -28.67 -19.20 -32.86
N ILE A 654 -27.62 -19.21 -32.03
CA ILE A 654 -26.31 -19.78 -32.36
C ILE A 654 -26.44 -21.30 -32.49
N ALA A 655 -25.87 -21.87 -33.56
CA ALA A 655 -25.92 -23.31 -33.85
C ALA A 655 -24.55 -24.01 -33.85
N ASP A 656 -23.46 -23.23 -33.91
CA ASP A 656 -22.07 -23.67 -34.00
C ASP A 656 -21.18 -22.85 -33.04
N LEU A 657 -20.23 -23.53 -32.39
CA LEU A 657 -19.26 -22.98 -31.45
C LEU A 657 -17.81 -23.06 -31.95
N MET A 658 -17.56 -23.52 -33.18
CA MET A 658 -16.21 -23.56 -33.78
C MET A 658 -15.45 -22.22 -33.63
N PRO A 659 -16.08 -21.03 -33.84
CA PRO A 659 -15.39 -19.74 -33.67
C PRO A 659 -14.86 -19.45 -32.25
N LEU A 660 -15.26 -20.22 -31.23
CA LEU A 660 -14.74 -20.07 -29.86
C LEU A 660 -13.56 -21.00 -29.55
N SER A 661 -13.20 -21.90 -30.48
CA SER A 661 -12.17 -22.92 -30.26
C SER A 661 -10.79 -22.29 -30.11
N GLY A 662 -10.18 -22.44 -28.93
CA GLY A 662 -8.86 -21.90 -28.62
C GLY A 662 -8.83 -20.47 -28.06
N LEU A 663 -9.99 -19.85 -27.83
CA LEU A 663 -10.08 -18.59 -27.06
C LEU A 663 -9.85 -18.84 -25.55
N PRO A 664 -9.28 -17.89 -24.80
CA PRO A 664 -8.96 -18.04 -23.38
C PRO A 664 -10.19 -17.88 -22.46
N LEU A 665 -11.32 -18.49 -22.84
CA LEU A 665 -12.60 -18.35 -22.14
C LEU A 665 -12.56 -18.96 -20.74
N SER A 666 -12.69 -18.11 -19.73
CA SER A 666 -12.94 -18.48 -18.33
C SER A 666 -14.43 -18.75 -18.05
N HIS A 667 -15.31 -18.01 -18.72
CA HIS A 667 -16.76 -18.06 -18.57
C HIS A 667 -17.45 -18.09 -19.94
N LEU A 668 -18.32 -19.08 -20.17
CA LEU A 668 -19.17 -19.18 -21.36
C LEU A 668 -20.60 -19.58 -20.97
N VAL A 669 -21.58 -18.73 -21.28
CA VAL A 669 -23.01 -19.00 -21.06
C VAL A 669 -23.76 -18.84 -22.38
N CYS A 670 -24.31 -19.95 -22.89
CA CYS A 670 -25.00 -20.00 -24.18
C CYS A 670 -26.31 -20.82 -24.12
N VAL A 671 -26.93 -20.88 -22.94
CA VAL A 671 -28.26 -21.47 -22.68
C VAL A 671 -29.32 -20.97 -23.68
N GLY A 672 -30.29 -21.81 -24.04
CA GLY A 672 -31.40 -21.44 -24.90
C GLY A 672 -31.09 -21.18 -26.38
N ASN A 673 -29.87 -21.48 -26.84
CA ASN A 673 -29.48 -21.43 -28.25
C ASN A 673 -29.89 -22.68 -29.05
N LEU A 674 -29.59 -22.68 -30.36
CA LEU A 674 -29.89 -23.76 -31.31
C LEU A 674 -28.69 -24.70 -31.53
N LEU A 675 -27.89 -24.93 -30.47
CA LEU A 675 -26.60 -25.61 -30.54
C LEU A 675 -26.72 -27.04 -31.07
N THR A 676 -26.13 -27.31 -32.23
CA THR A 676 -26.08 -28.68 -32.79
C THR A 676 -24.89 -29.49 -32.30
N CYS A 677 -23.86 -28.82 -31.77
CA CYS A 677 -22.57 -29.41 -31.42
C CYS A 677 -21.82 -28.56 -30.38
N VAL A 678 -21.19 -29.21 -29.39
CA VAL A 678 -20.24 -28.60 -28.43
C VAL A 678 -18.80 -29.11 -28.57
N ALA A 679 -18.53 -30.01 -29.53
CA ALA A 679 -17.23 -30.67 -29.71
C ALA A 679 -16.01 -29.74 -29.93
N PRO A 680 -16.14 -28.50 -30.45
CA PRO A 680 -15.02 -27.54 -30.46
C PRO A 680 -14.47 -27.22 -29.05
N LEU A 681 -15.23 -27.50 -27.99
CA LEU A 681 -14.84 -27.29 -26.58
C LEU A 681 -14.74 -28.61 -25.78
N ASP A 682 -14.75 -29.77 -26.44
CA ASP A 682 -14.66 -31.09 -25.77
C ASP A 682 -13.31 -31.31 -25.07
N GLY A 683 -12.24 -30.66 -25.55
CA GLY A 683 -10.88 -30.86 -25.03
C GLY A 683 -10.63 -30.10 -23.72
N GLU A 684 -10.77 -28.78 -23.78
CA GLU A 684 -10.51 -27.85 -22.68
C GLU A 684 -11.68 -26.86 -22.58
N PRO A 685 -12.78 -27.26 -21.90
CA PRO A 685 -13.94 -26.39 -21.73
C PRO A 685 -13.64 -25.24 -20.75
N PRO A 686 -14.34 -24.10 -20.87
CA PRO A 686 -14.29 -23.03 -19.88
C PRO A 686 -14.65 -23.52 -18.46
N PRO A 687 -13.93 -23.07 -17.40
CA PRO A 687 -14.22 -23.39 -16.00
C PRO A 687 -15.70 -23.19 -15.58
N LEU A 688 -16.36 -22.16 -16.12
CA LEU A 688 -17.81 -22.06 -16.14
C LEU A 688 -18.31 -22.20 -17.59
N PHE A 689 -19.00 -23.31 -17.89
CA PHE A 689 -19.67 -23.52 -19.18
C PHE A 689 -21.12 -23.96 -18.95
N LEU A 690 -22.10 -23.18 -19.44
CA LEU A 690 -23.53 -23.43 -19.28
C LEU A 690 -24.25 -23.45 -20.64
N PHE A 691 -24.92 -24.57 -20.97
CA PHE A 691 -25.56 -24.79 -22.27
C PHE A 691 -26.75 -25.78 -22.19
N ASP A 692 -27.51 -25.86 -23.30
CA ASP A 692 -28.66 -26.75 -23.43
C ASP A 692 -28.25 -28.15 -23.90
N ASP A 693 -27.99 -29.06 -22.95
CA ASP A 693 -27.58 -30.45 -23.21
C ASP A 693 -28.56 -31.24 -24.10
N GLN A 694 -29.84 -30.86 -24.16
CA GLN A 694 -30.82 -31.47 -25.07
C GLN A 694 -30.75 -31.00 -26.54
N ALA A 695 -30.02 -29.92 -26.84
CA ALA A 695 -29.88 -29.41 -28.20
C ALA A 695 -28.94 -30.28 -29.06
N ILE A 696 -27.93 -30.89 -28.40
CA ILE A 696 -26.97 -31.82 -29.02
C ILE A 696 -27.49 -33.28 -29.05
N SER A 697 -26.83 -34.16 -29.81
CA SER A 697 -27.21 -35.57 -29.91
C SER A 697 -26.80 -36.39 -28.69
N GLU A 698 -27.47 -37.52 -28.45
CA GLU A 698 -27.15 -38.43 -27.34
C GLU A 698 -25.72 -39.00 -27.42
N ASP A 699 -25.29 -39.42 -28.61
CA ASP A 699 -23.92 -39.90 -28.86
C ASP A 699 -22.89 -38.81 -28.50
N GLN A 700 -23.21 -37.54 -28.80
CA GLN A 700 -22.36 -36.41 -28.44
C GLN A 700 -22.37 -36.13 -26.94
N ARG A 701 -23.54 -36.12 -26.28
CA ARG A 701 -23.63 -36.00 -24.82
C ARG A 701 -22.74 -37.02 -24.13
N GLN A 702 -22.81 -38.29 -24.55
CA GLN A 702 -22.01 -39.36 -23.95
C GLN A 702 -20.51 -39.15 -24.19
N ARG A 703 -20.11 -38.74 -25.41
CA ARG A 703 -18.71 -38.43 -25.75
C ARG A 703 -18.16 -37.26 -24.95
N THR A 704 -18.87 -36.12 -24.93
CA THR A 704 -18.47 -34.92 -24.19
C THR A 704 -18.37 -35.21 -22.68
N ARG A 705 -19.38 -35.89 -22.10
CA ARG A 705 -19.36 -36.34 -20.69
C ARG A 705 -18.18 -37.28 -20.40
N GLN A 706 -17.81 -38.17 -21.32
CA GLN A 706 -16.65 -39.06 -21.17
C GLN A 706 -15.32 -38.31 -21.25
N ASN A 707 -15.20 -37.36 -22.20
CA ASN A 707 -14.00 -36.53 -22.37
C ASN A 707 -13.72 -35.72 -21.09
N TRP A 708 -14.71 -34.98 -20.59
CA TRP A 708 -14.53 -34.15 -19.38
C TRP A 708 -14.27 -34.98 -18.12
N ARG A 709 -15.00 -36.09 -17.90
CA ARG A 709 -14.75 -37.03 -16.78
C ARG A 709 -13.36 -37.62 -16.79
N SER A 710 -12.81 -37.93 -17.96
CA SER A 710 -11.45 -38.52 -18.05
C SER A 710 -10.32 -37.54 -17.73
N ARG A 711 -10.60 -36.22 -17.77
CA ARG A 711 -9.62 -35.15 -17.45
C ARG A 711 -9.69 -34.62 -16.01
N HIS A 712 -10.86 -34.59 -15.37
CA HIS A 712 -11.07 -33.91 -14.08
C HIS A 712 -11.14 -34.83 -12.85
N GLY A 713 -11.21 -36.14 -13.03
CA GLY A 713 -11.49 -37.06 -11.93
C GLY A 713 -12.89 -36.86 -11.34
N ALA A 714 -13.14 -37.37 -10.13
CA ALA A 714 -14.46 -37.33 -9.50
C ALA A 714 -14.70 -36.08 -8.62
N GLU A 715 -13.71 -35.21 -8.43
CA GLU A 715 -13.69 -34.26 -7.29
C GLU A 715 -13.30 -32.80 -7.64
N HIS A 716 -12.91 -32.49 -8.88
CA HIS A 716 -12.34 -31.16 -9.22
C HIS A 716 -13.25 -30.23 -10.04
N GLY A 717 -14.01 -29.40 -9.32
CA GLY A 717 -14.13 -27.96 -9.57
C GLY A 717 -14.96 -27.42 -10.75
N ALA A 718 -15.06 -28.11 -11.89
CA ALA A 718 -15.75 -27.57 -13.06
C ALA A 718 -17.28 -27.61 -12.91
N CYS A 719 -17.94 -26.44 -12.87
CA CYS A 719 -19.39 -26.33 -12.63
C CYS A 719 -20.19 -26.36 -13.94
N THR A 720 -20.02 -27.43 -14.72
CA THR A 720 -20.68 -27.61 -16.01
C THR A 720 -22.07 -28.23 -15.82
N VAL A 721 -23.13 -27.41 -15.87
CA VAL A 721 -24.49 -27.84 -15.52
C VAL A 721 -25.43 -27.84 -16.73
N ALA A 722 -26.09 -28.98 -16.95
CA ALA A 722 -27.09 -29.15 -18.01
C ALA A 722 -28.46 -28.60 -17.61
N ARG A 723 -29.16 -27.95 -18.57
CA ARG A 723 -30.47 -27.30 -18.34
C ARG A 723 -31.57 -28.21 -17.77
N ASP A 724 -31.55 -29.50 -18.05
CA ASP A 724 -32.57 -30.43 -17.53
C ASP A 724 -32.27 -30.95 -16.12
N ASP A 725 -31.00 -30.98 -15.68
CA ASP A 725 -30.64 -31.24 -14.28
C ASP A 725 -31.12 -30.08 -13.38
N LEU A 726 -31.13 -28.84 -13.92
CA LEU A 726 -31.79 -27.69 -13.29
C LEU A 726 -33.32 -27.85 -13.26
N ARG A 727 -33.95 -28.42 -14.31
CA ARG A 727 -35.42 -28.63 -14.36
C ARG A 727 -35.93 -29.71 -13.40
N ALA A 728 -35.21 -30.82 -13.27
CA ALA A 728 -35.57 -31.91 -12.35
C ALA A 728 -35.66 -31.46 -10.88
N ALA A 729 -35.07 -30.30 -10.59
CA ALA A 729 -34.99 -29.67 -9.28
C ALA A 729 -35.51 -28.21 -9.29
N ALA A 730 -36.26 -27.79 -10.32
CA ALA A 730 -36.73 -26.41 -10.45
C ALA A 730 -37.94 -26.11 -9.55
N VAL A 731 -38.04 -24.87 -9.08
CA VAL A 731 -39.21 -24.32 -8.39
C VAL A 731 -39.63 -23.02 -9.07
N TRP A 732 -40.94 -22.86 -9.32
CA TRP A 732 -41.53 -21.66 -9.90
C TRP A 732 -42.14 -20.79 -8.79
N HIS A 733 -41.72 -19.53 -8.70
CA HIS A 733 -42.21 -18.59 -7.70
C HIS A 733 -42.06 -17.13 -8.18
N ARG A 734 -43.09 -16.30 -7.97
CA ARG A 734 -43.12 -14.87 -8.37
C ARG A 734 -42.55 -14.62 -9.78
N ASP A 735 -43.15 -15.30 -10.75
CA ASP A 735 -42.90 -15.17 -12.19
C ASP A 735 -41.46 -15.49 -12.64
N ARG A 736 -40.72 -16.29 -11.86
CA ARG A 736 -39.34 -16.71 -12.15
C ARG A 736 -39.11 -18.20 -11.88
N TRP A 737 -38.18 -18.77 -12.65
CA TRP A 737 -37.62 -20.11 -12.42
C TRP A 737 -36.42 -20.02 -11.48
N TYR A 738 -36.41 -20.85 -10.44
CA TYR A 738 -35.26 -21.11 -9.58
C TYR A 738 -34.81 -22.55 -9.79
N ALA A 739 -33.51 -22.82 -9.65
CA ALA A 739 -32.97 -24.16 -9.65
C ALA A 739 -32.40 -24.52 -8.27
N ARG A 740 -32.81 -25.67 -7.74
CA ARG A 740 -32.14 -26.38 -6.66
C ARG A 740 -31.10 -27.31 -7.30
N LEU A 741 -29.97 -27.58 -6.65
CA LEU A 741 -29.00 -28.56 -7.17
C LEU A 741 -29.30 -29.97 -6.63
N PRO A 742 -29.22 -31.03 -7.46
CA PRO A 742 -29.40 -32.41 -7.02
C PRO A 742 -28.11 -32.95 -6.37
N GLY A 743 -27.86 -32.61 -5.11
CA GLY A 743 -26.76 -33.17 -4.32
C GLY A 743 -26.78 -32.72 -2.86
N MET A 744 -26.38 -33.60 -1.95
CA MET A 744 -26.11 -33.22 -0.54
C MET A 744 -24.72 -32.60 -0.46
N TRP A 745 -24.66 -31.29 -0.20
CA TRP A 745 -23.41 -30.56 0.00
C TRP A 745 -23.03 -30.62 1.47
N THR A 746 -21.75 -30.83 1.77
CA THR A 746 -21.26 -30.66 3.14
C THR A 746 -21.27 -29.18 3.53
N HIS A 747 -21.41 -28.90 4.83
CA HIS A 747 -21.43 -27.53 5.38
C HIS A 747 -20.27 -26.67 4.84
N HIS A 748 -19.06 -27.24 4.77
CA HIS A 748 -17.87 -26.60 4.22
C HIS A 748 -17.95 -26.27 2.72
N GLN A 749 -18.58 -27.12 1.90
CA GLN A 749 -18.76 -26.87 0.46
C GLN A 749 -19.74 -25.72 0.22
N ALA A 750 -20.86 -25.70 0.95
CA ALA A 750 -21.85 -24.61 0.87
C ALA A 750 -21.25 -23.28 1.37
N GLU A 751 -20.48 -23.31 2.46
CA GLU A 751 -19.79 -22.12 2.98
C GLU A 751 -18.72 -21.59 2.01
N THR A 752 -17.96 -22.48 1.37
CA THR A 752 -16.92 -22.09 0.39
C THR A 752 -17.53 -21.40 -0.84
N ALA A 753 -18.60 -21.95 -1.41
CA ALA A 753 -19.29 -21.31 -2.53
C ALA A 753 -19.93 -19.96 -2.13
N TRP A 754 -20.54 -19.87 -0.94
CA TRP A 754 -21.12 -18.63 -0.42
C TRP A 754 -20.08 -17.52 -0.19
N ARG A 755 -18.90 -17.88 0.35
CA ARG A 755 -17.77 -16.94 0.53
C ARG A 755 -17.20 -16.47 -0.82
N ASN A 756 -17.02 -17.39 -1.77
CA ASN A 756 -16.48 -17.07 -3.11
C ASN A 756 -17.43 -16.18 -3.94
N LEU A 757 -18.70 -16.08 -3.56
CA LEU A 757 -19.70 -15.18 -4.16
C LEU A 757 -19.97 -13.92 -3.30
N GLY A 758 -19.15 -13.65 -2.28
CA GLY A 758 -19.14 -12.37 -1.55
C GLY A 758 -20.26 -12.16 -0.51
N GLY A 759 -21.01 -13.21 -0.15
CA GLY A 759 -22.22 -13.09 0.67
C GLY A 759 -21.98 -12.72 2.15
N ARG A 760 -22.64 -11.65 2.63
CA ARG A 760 -22.55 -11.14 4.03
C ARG A 760 -23.81 -11.47 4.85
N ALA A 761 -23.93 -12.71 5.31
CA ALA A 761 -25.05 -13.20 6.14
C ALA A 761 -24.53 -14.22 7.21
N PRO A 762 -25.28 -14.51 8.30
CA PRO A 762 -24.74 -15.27 9.44
C PRO A 762 -24.53 -16.77 9.16
N ARG A 763 -23.64 -17.39 9.95
CA ARG A 763 -23.22 -18.79 9.79
C ARG A 763 -24.38 -19.79 10.00
N PRO A 764 -24.46 -20.87 9.20
CA PRO A 764 -25.29 -22.02 9.54
C PRO A 764 -24.69 -22.76 10.76
N ARG A 765 -25.55 -23.25 11.66
CA ARG A 765 -25.13 -24.05 12.82
C ARG A 765 -24.48 -25.37 12.39
N ASP A 766 -23.50 -25.82 13.16
CA ASP A 766 -22.79 -27.07 12.90
C ASP A 766 -23.75 -28.27 12.87
N GLY A 767 -23.56 -29.17 11.90
CA GLY A 767 -24.36 -30.38 11.73
C GLY A 767 -25.74 -30.20 11.07
N ALA A 768 -26.11 -28.99 10.63
CA ALA A 768 -27.37 -28.78 9.90
C ALA A 768 -27.22 -29.04 8.38
N GLU A 769 -28.19 -29.74 7.78
CA GLU A 769 -28.35 -29.80 6.33
C GLU A 769 -28.72 -28.43 5.77
N VAL A 770 -28.00 -27.98 4.74
CA VAL A 770 -28.17 -26.68 4.08
C VAL A 770 -28.69 -26.92 2.67
N GLN A 771 -29.76 -26.19 2.29
CA GLN A 771 -30.22 -26.12 0.90
C GLN A 771 -29.92 -24.74 0.33
N VAL A 772 -29.47 -24.72 -0.93
CA VAL A 772 -29.10 -23.53 -1.67
C VAL A 772 -29.90 -23.49 -2.98
N LEU A 773 -30.52 -22.35 -3.26
CA LEU A 773 -31.18 -22.05 -4.53
C LEU A 773 -30.26 -21.19 -5.38
N ILE A 774 -30.17 -21.51 -6.67
CA ILE A 774 -29.45 -20.73 -7.68
C ILE A 774 -30.46 -20.19 -8.69
N GLY A 775 -30.27 -18.96 -9.15
CA GLY A 775 -31.08 -18.32 -10.18
C GLY A 775 -30.25 -17.34 -11.02
N LEU A 776 -30.86 -16.79 -12.07
CA LEU A 776 -30.26 -15.76 -12.91
C LEU A 776 -31.04 -14.45 -12.77
N VAL A 777 -30.32 -13.35 -12.61
CA VAL A 777 -30.90 -11.99 -12.50
C VAL A 777 -29.99 -11.02 -13.26
N ASN A 778 -30.46 -10.51 -14.41
CA ASN A 778 -29.75 -9.53 -15.24
C ASN A 778 -28.30 -9.94 -15.58
N GLY A 779 -28.13 -11.09 -16.25
CA GLY A 779 -26.82 -11.68 -16.57
C GLY A 779 -26.08 -12.29 -15.37
N GLY A 780 -26.28 -11.75 -14.16
CA GLY A 780 -25.65 -12.20 -12.92
C GLY A 780 -26.22 -13.50 -12.37
N LEU A 781 -25.33 -14.35 -11.84
CA LEU A 781 -25.67 -15.54 -11.07
C LEU A 781 -26.07 -15.13 -9.64
N TRP A 782 -27.29 -15.46 -9.23
CA TRP A 782 -27.79 -15.23 -7.87
C TRP A 782 -27.84 -16.55 -7.09
N VAL A 783 -27.44 -16.50 -5.81
CA VAL A 783 -27.40 -17.65 -4.91
C VAL A 783 -28.04 -17.27 -3.57
N SER A 784 -28.91 -18.14 -3.04
CA SER A 784 -29.57 -17.89 -1.75
C SER A 784 -28.62 -18.11 -0.55
N PRO A 785 -28.78 -17.37 0.55
CA PRO A 785 -28.10 -17.71 1.80
C PRO A 785 -28.53 -19.10 2.31
N PRO A 786 -27.66 -19.81 3.07
CA PRO A 786 -27.99 -21.07 3.74
C PRO A 786 -29.26 -21.01 4.62
N SER A 787 -30.37 -21.59 4.15
CA SER A 787 -31.53 -21.85 5.01
C SER A 787 -31.40 -23.23 5.65
N GLY A 788 -31.30 -23.26 6.98
CA GLY A 788 -31.32 -24.51 7.74
C GLY A 788 -32.72 -25.12 7.73
N ALA A 789 -32.83 -26.42 7.49
CA ALA A 789 -34.12 -27.12 7.44
C ALA A 789 -34.79 -27.15 8.84
N GLY A 790 -35.69 -26.20 9.12
CA GLY A 790 -36.14 -25.94 10.50
C GLY A 790 -37.59 -25.49 10.72
N GLU A 791 -38.33 -25.01 9.72
CA GLU A 791 -39.73 -24.58 9.92
C GLU A 791 -40.71 -25.40 9.08
N ARG A 792 -41.72 -25.97 9.77
CA ARG A 792 -42.84 -26.66 9.11
C ARG A 792 -43.85 -25.62 8.64
N ALA A 793 -44.22 -25.68 7.37
CA ALA A 793 -45.36 -24.94 6.84
C ALA A 793 -46.70 -25.52 7.38
N THR A 794 -47.04 -25.16 8.62
CA THR A 794 -48.44 -25.06 9.07
C THR A 794 -48.95 -23.65 8.76
N GLY A 795 -50.24 -23.52 8.46
CA GLY A 795 -50.79 -22.32 7.83
C GLY A 795 -50.84 -21.04 8.67
N ASP A 796 -51.28 -19.99 7.97
CA ASP A 796 -51.69 -18.66 8.42
C ASP A 796 -50.59 -17.62 8.76
N GLU A 797 -50.59 -16.57 7.93
CA GLU A 797 -50.18 -15.17 8.15
C GLU A 797 -48.91 -14.84 8.99
N ALA A 798 -47.74 -14.83 8.32
CA ALA A 798 -46.59 -14.01 8.73
C ALA A 798 -45.79 -13.49 7.52
N PRO A 799 -45.46 -12.17 7.43
CA PRO A 799 -44.73 -11.61 6.31
C PRO A 799 -43.20 -11.76 6.47
N VAL A 800 -42.59 -12.77 5.85
CA VAL A 800 -41.12 -12.92 5.82
C VAL A 800 -40.50 -11.88 4.89
N THR A 801 -40.14 -10.71 5.45
CA THR A 801 -39.47 -9.61 4.74
C THR A 801 -38.08 -10.03 4.23
N HIS A 802 -38.01 -10.40 2.96
CA HIS A 802 -36.76 -10.60 2.25
C HIS A 802 -36.24 -9.25 1.74
N PHE A 803 -35.06 -8.84 2.20
CA PHE A 803 -34.41 -7.62 1.76
C PHE A 803 -33.88 -7.77 0.33
N LEU A 804 -34.44 -7.00 -0.60
CA LEU A 804 -33.82 -6.75 -1.90
C LEU A 804 -32.65 -5.76 -1.70
N TYR A 805 -31.47 -6.30 -1.41
CA TYR A 805 -30.24 -5.52 -1.51
C TYR A 805 -29.87 -5.36 -2.99
N PRO A 806 -29.69 -4.14 -3.52
CA PRO A 806 -28.99 -3.97 -4.78
C PRO A 806 -27.53 -4.41 -4.59
N VAL A 807 -26.95 -5.07 -5.59
CA VAL A 807 -25.50 -5.16 -5.68
C VAL A 807 -24.98 -3.73 -5.79
N ARG A 808 -24.05 -3.36 -4.90
CA ARG A 808 -23.30 -2.11 -5.06
C ARG A 808 -22.19 -2.37 -6.06
N ASP A 809 -22.39 -1.94 -7.29
CA ASP A 809 -21.28 -1.63 -8.18
C ASP A 809 -20.56 -0.41 -7.59
N THR A 810 -19.57 -0.66 -6.74
CA THR A 810 -18.84 0.39 -6.04
C THR A 810 -17.88 1.07 -7.00
N TRP A 811 -18.37 2.08 -7.71
CA TRP A 811 -17.56 3.11 -8.34
C TRP A 811 -16.79 3.85 -7.25
N GLY A 812 -15.56 3.42 -7.02
CA GLY A 812 -14.66 3.91 -6.00
C GLY A 812 -13.23 3.53 -6.35
N SER A 813 -12.40 4.53 -6.57
CA SER A 813 -11.04 4.37 -7.11
C SER A 813 -10.14 3.52 -6.19
N ALA A 814 -9.79 2.32 -6.65
CA ALA A 814 -8.67 1.53 -6.14
C ALA A 814 -7.81 1.07 -7.34
N PRO A 815 -6.47 1.22 -7.28
CA PRO A 815 -5.60 0.81 -8.39
C PRO A 815 -5.49 -0.71 -8.51
N HIS A 816 -5.12 -1.16 -9.72
CA HIS A 816 -4.90 -2.55 -10.14
C HIS A 816 -4.57 -3.54 -9.01
N THR A 817 -5.57 -4.33 -8.59
CA THR A 817 -5.36 -5.52 -7.77
C THR A 817 -5.85 -6.73 -8.56
N THR A 818 -4.94 -7.35 -9.31
CA THR A 818 -5.23 -8.53 -10.12
C THR A 818 -5.51 -9.73 -9.22
N TYR A 819 -6.77 -10.11 -9.04
CA TYR A 819 -7.13 -11.33 -8.32
C TYR A 819 -6.92 -12.59 -9.19
N THR A 820 -5.67 -12.79 -9.60
CA THR A 820 -5.20 -14.09 -10.09
C THR A 820 -5.18 -15.06 -8.91
N ILE A 821 -6.30 -15.73 -8.64
CA ILE A 821 -6.32 -16.89 -7.73
C ILE A 821 -5.67 -18.07 -8.45
N ALA A 822 -4.34 -18.00 -8.59
CA ALA A 822 -3.54 -19.13 -8.97
C ALA A 822 -3.64 -20.20 -7.88
N MET A 823 -3.87 -21.46 -8.26
CA MET A 823 -3.79 -22.59 -7.34
C MET A 823 -2.35 -22.79 -6.88
N GLN A 824 -1.99 -22.22 -5.73
CA GLN A 824 -0.80 -22.61 -4.97
C GLN A 824 -1.21 -23.19 -3.63
N ALA A 825 -0.96 -24.49 -3.47
CA ALA A 825 -0.97 -25.13 -2.16
C ALA A 825 0.41 -24.98 -1.50
N PRO A 826 0.46 -24.73 -0.18
CA PRO A 826 1.43 -25.35 0.70
C PRO A 826 0.81 -26.61 1.32
N CYS A 827 1.57 -27.70 1.37
CA CYS A 827 1.10 -29.00 1.87
C CYS A 827 1.50 -29.25 3.34
N ILE A 828 0.90 -30.32 3.91
CA ILE A 828 1.35 -31.05 5.12
C ILE A 828 1.05 -30.37 6.47
N VAL A 829 0.00 -30.87 7.13
CA VAL A 829 0.22 -31.88 8.19
C VAL A 829 -0.50 -33.17 7.78
N CYS A 830 0.10 -34.32 8.07
CA CYS A 830 -0.57 -35.61 8.08
C CYS A 830 -0.14 -36.40 9.31
N TRP A 831 -1.06 -37.03 10.04
CA TRP A 831 -0.96 -38.46 10.38
C TRP A 831 -2.14 -39.18 9.70
N GLU A 832 -3.02 -39.88 10.42
CA GLU A 832 -4.47 -39.93 10.13
C GLU A 832 -5.17 -39.03 11.17
N GLU A 833 -4.65 -37.80 11.26
CA GLU A 833 -4.84 -36.73 12.25
C GLU A 833 -4.22 -35.44 11.66
#